data_AF-A0AAW1Q9W6-F1
#
_entry.id   AF-A0AAW1Q9W6-F1
#
_cell.length_a   1.000
_cell.length_b   1.000
_cell.length_c   1.000
_cell.angle_alpha   90.00
_cell.angle_beta   90.00
_cell.angle_gamma   90.00
#
_symmetry.space_group_name_H-M   'P 1'
#
loop_
_entity.id
_entity.type
_entity.pdbx_description
1 polymer ?
#
loop_
_entity_poly.entity_id
_entity_poly.type
_entity_poly.pdbx_seq_one_letter_code
_entity_poly.pdbx_strand_id
1 'polypeptide(L)'
;MAAKLKVQSADTLTAVDRMARGGWLVASSLAVLLCAAFATAQTTAPTSTTPTLTTWNGQIINEKGEPVILKGVALSGFEIGHTINGNLHQGLDSINQDYQTHIYRMKLLGFNAVRIEWCNDLGLSIPPEDFSFAGCVIASQSDIQTTVTPPLSTIKTPAQLPFAPPTVKNGVCSGDLPNTSTLDRFAYIANLFAREGFYVSLVYHSYSLTADPPGDASIYNMKNWVASWVQLVKTVKALGTDTDGRLILDLINEADTYQATWNTGGQLPYDITTYYLNAMDALYPVCKTCLFSIQGTGQSAGPVNANYGDGYSTAIPDGPTIFFNTVLAKPYLNQVIIAPHVYCPSVTKATSYYQGPTLWSRLTMSFGTLNKAGYCSGTTCHVFAVIIGEFNVNFDDPKDVACYTSLAQYMFNTAGSDDKKHNNIPSFFIWAWDADADLTFGNGGIMATNWHDINWDKVYALTGVERFTQGVNLIPWYNTAYKPLLASDLEATPSPPGAPSAPSGPTVQAIAEGIFNVSGVGVPPLDTKKQGWVINAIRDAVNNAGTNTTTSTSGRRLQVAITSSKATFTSATITSIGDSPATNSSIVVIRMIGTAPGNSATFAATVKNVVGIGAASTQLGVQNSCPGCFWRIDVAPGTTINDITTGSKSATGACKTKYGSFCLDGTGYTVAKVQGIIAGLVLGLLFGAAVTGCIIWWCCVHKRATEFQGPKPVKAPAPESPATKLANQLKAENQKAKTQAKMQTIEMNATPAPAAV
;
A
#
# COMPACT_ATOMS: atom_id res chain seq x y z
N MET A 1 -3.04 71.33 -6.80
CA MET A 1 -3.03 72.73 -7.29
C MET A 1 -2.80 72.69 -8.79
N ALA A 2 -3.47 73.56 -9.58
CA ALA A 2 -3.34 73.67 -11.05
C ALA A 2 -3.70 72.39 -11.86
N ALA A 3 -4.29 72.45 -13.06
CA ALA A 3 -5.05 73.52 -13.70
C ALA A 3 -6.22 72.92 -14.51
N LYS A 4 -7.21 73.74 -14.89
CA LYS A 4 -8.41 73.31 -15.63
C LYS A 4 -8.19 73.36 -17.14
N LEU A 5 -8.87 72.48 -17.87
CA LEU A 5 -9.35 72.80 -19.23
C LEU A 5 -10.89 72.76 -19.23
N LYS A 6 -11.53 73.58 -20.07
CA LYS A 6 -13.00 73.68 -20.20
C LYS A 6 -13.51 72.85 -21.39
N VAL A 7 -14.79 72.47 -21.34
CA VAL A 7 -15.57 71.92 -22.46
C VAL A 7 -16.83 72.76 -22.67
N GLN A 8 -17.08 73.14 -23.93
CA GLN A 8 -18.27 73.76 -24.57
C GLN A 8 -17.75 74.57 -25.79
N SER A 9 -18.37 74.64 -26.97
CA SER A 9 -19.59 74.05 -27.58
C SER A 9 -19.55 74.35 -29.11
N ALA A 10 -20.45 73.96 -30.03
CA ALA A 10 -21.79 73.37 -29.94
C ALA A 10 -22.16 72.58 -31.22
N ASP A 11 -23.10 71.63 -31.08
CA ASP A 11 -24.30 71.37 -31.91
C ASP A 11 -24.27 71.38 -33.47
N THR A 12 -24.25 70.15 -34.03
CA THR A 12 -25.18 69.55 -35.02
C THR A 12 -25.54 70.15 -36.40
N LEU A 13 -25.77 69.18 -37.33
CA LEU A 13 -26.72 69.18 -38.47
C LEU A 13 -26.42 69.99 -39.76
N THR A 14 -25.98 69.29 -40.81
CA THR A 14 -26.79 69.06 -42.05
C THR A 14 -26.15 68.05 -43.02
N ALA A 15 -27.00 67.33 -43.80
CA ALA A 15 -26.77 66.50 -45.01
C ALA A 15 -25.34 66.05 -45.38
N VAL A 16 -25.01 64.76 -45.56
CA VAL A 16 -25.81 63.50 -45.62
C VAL A 16 -26.85 63.42 -46.76
N ASP A 17 -26.61 64.07 -47.91
CA ASP A 17 -27.48 63.89 -49.10
C ASP A 17 -26.73 63.89 -50.47
N ARG A 18 -25.54 63.28 -50.54
CA ARG A 18 -24.81 63.06 -51.82
C ARG A 18 -24.13 61.69 -51.99
N MET A 19 -24.57 60.66 -51.26
CA MET A 19 -24.15 59.26 -51.50
C MET A 19 -25.31 58.27 -51.70
N ALA A 20 -26.56 58.75 -51.73
CA ALA A 20 -27.76 57.92 -51.87
C ALA A 20 -28.26 57.79 -53.33
N ARG A 21 -27.41 57.30 -54.25
CA ARG A 21 -27.87 56.95 -55.63
C ARG A 21 -26.95 56.03 -56.47
N GLY A 22 -26.20 55.10 -55.87
CA GLY A 22 -25.26 54.24 -56.64
C GLY A 22 -24.97 52.80 -56.15
N GLY A 23 -25.60 52.30 -55.08
CA GLY A 23 -25.20 51.02 -54.43
C GLY A 23 -26.21 49.87 -54.46
N TRP A 24 -27.38 50.04 -55.07
CA TRP A 24 -28.57 49.19 -54.83
C TRP A 24 -28.60 47.80 -55.52
N LEU A 25 -27.45 47.31 -55.98
CA LEU A 25 -27.28 45.93 -56.50
C LEU A 25 -26.13 45.14 -55.85
N VAL A 26 -25.38 45.73 -54.91
CA VAL A 26 -24.32 45.04 -54.15
C VAL A 26 -24.78 44.74 -52.71
N ALA A 27 -25.67 45.57 -52.14
CA ALA A 27 -26.13 45.44 -50.76
C ALA A 27 -26.88 44.12 -50.47
N SER A 28 -27.69 43.63 -51.41
CA SER A 28 -28.53 42.44 -51.21
C SER A 28 -27.71 41.15 -51.01
N SER A 29 -26.63 40.97 -51.77
CA SER A 29 -25.73 39.82 -51.64
C SER A 29 -24.86 39.91 -50.39
N LEU A 30 -24.53 41.12 -49.93
CA LEU A 30 -23.75 41.33 -48.72
C LEU A 30 -24.58 41.13 -47.45
N ALA A 31 -25.86 41.53 -47.45
CA ALA A 31 -26.75 41.36 -46.29
C ALA A 31 -26.98 39.88 -45.92
N VAL A 32 -27.15 39.01 -46.92
CA VAL A 32 -27.28 37.56 -46.70
C VAL A 32 -25.96 36.96 -46.19
N LEU A 33 -24.81 37.42 -46.70
CA LEU A 33 -23.49 36.98 -46.23
C LEU A 33 -23.21 37.42 -44.78
N LEU A 34 -23.56 38.64 -44.39
CA LEU A 34 -23.33 39.14 -43.02
C LEU A 34 -24.32 38.56 -42.01
N CYS A 35 -25.58 38.29 -42.36
CA CYS A 35 -26.50 37.61 -41.45
C CYS A 35 -26.12 36.15 -41.20
N ALA A 36 -25.49 35.48 -42.18
CA ALA A 36 -24.89 34.16 -41.98
C ALA A 36 -23.60 34.21 -41.12
N ALA A 37 -22.81 35.29 -41.24
CA ALA A 37 -21.52 35.42 -40.53
C ALA A 37 -21.63 35.65 -39.01
N PHE A 38 -22.76 36.16 -38.52
CA PHE A 38 -22.97 36.44 -37.08
C PHE A 38 -23.83 35.40 -36.33
N ALA A 39 -24.21 34.30 -36.98
CA ALA A 39 -25.17 33.32 -36.43
C ALA A 39 -24.58 31.97 -35.98
N THR A 40 -23.28 31.74 -36.12
CA THR A 40 -22.58 30.57 -35.49
C THR A 40 -21.26 30.94 -34.82
N ALA A 41 -21.06 32.22 -34.46
CA ALA A 41 -20.00 32.63 -33.54
C ALA A 41 -20.36 32.28 -32.07
N GLN A 42 -20.77 31.03 -31.82
CA GLN A 42 -20.56 30.46 -30.50
C GLN A 42 -19.06 30.44 -30.30
N THR A 43 -18.56 31.31 -29.43
CA THR A 43 -17.29 31.08 -28.76
C THR A 43 -17.47 29.82 -27.94
N THR A 44 -17.17 28.66 -28.54
CA THR A 44 -16.83 27.47 -27.78
C THR A 44 -15.75 27.90 -26.80
N ALA A 45 -16.09 27.94 -25.51
CA ALA A 45 -15.09 28.17 -24.47
C ALA A 45 -13.93 27.21 -24.77
N PRO A 46 -12.66 27.68 -24.73
CA PRO A 46 -11.53 26.86 -25.11
C PRO A 46 -11.65 25.54 -24.35
N THR A 47 -11.82 24.45 -25.07
CA THR A 47 -12.14 23.14 -24.48
C THR A 47 -11.04 22.83 -23.49
N SER A 48 -11.35 22.90 -22.18
CA SER A 48 -10.34 22.82 -21.12
C SER A 48 -9.44 21.63 -21.42
N THR A 49 -8.20 21.95 -21.76
CA THR A 49 -7.22 20.99 -22.21
C THR A 49 -6.86 20.17 -20.99
N THR A 50 -7.54 19.04 -20.83
CA THR A 50 -7.51 18.20 -19.63
C THR A 50 -6.10 18.16 -19.06
N PRO A 51 -5.88 18.57 -17.80
CA PRO A 51 -4.55 18.64 -17.21
C PRO A 51 -3.76 17.38 -17.54
N THR A 52 -2.57 17.57 -18.10
CA THR A 52 -1.79 16.50 -18.71
C THR A 52 -0.36 16.64 -18.26
N LEU A 53 0.09 15.69 -17.44
CA LEU A 53 1.52 15.48 -17.23
C LEU A 53 2.09 14.79 -18.46
N THR A 54 3.25 15.26 -18.90
CA THR A 54 4.07 14.64 -19.95
C THR A 54 5.53 14.93 -19.65
N THR A 55 6.45 14.17 -20.24
CA THR A 55 7.89 14.44 -20.19
C THR A 55 8.34 15.28 -21.37
N TRP A 56 9.39 16.06 -21.14
CA TRP A 56 10.12 16.79 -22.17
C TRP A 56 11.57 17.02 -21.72
N ASN A 57 12.55 16.68 -22.55
CA ASN A 57 13.99 16.94 -22.33
C ASN A 57 14.52 16.60 -20.91
N GLY A 58 14.12 15.47 -20.35
CA GLY A 58 14.54 15.04 -19.01
C GLY A 58 13.78 15.67 -17.83
N GLN A 59 12.67 16.37 -18.10
CA GLN A 59 11.80 16.99 -17.09
C GLN A 59 10.36 16.49 -17.22
N ILE A 60 9.60 16.53 -16.12
CA ILE A 60 8.14 16.43 -16.14
C ILE A 60 7.59 17.85 -16.35
N ILE A 61 6.59 18.02 -17.21
CA ILE A 61 5.91 19.28 -17.47
C ILE A 61 4.38 19.12 -17.39
N ASN A 62 3.68 20.22 -17.10
CA ASN A 62 2.22 20.31 -17.16
C ASN A 62 1.73 20.66 -18.58
N GLU A 63 0.41 20.82 -18.75
CA GLU A 63 -0.24 21.21 -20.00
C GLU A 63 0.17 22.61 -20.52
N LYS A 64 0.78 23.44 -19.68
CA LYS A 64 1.33 24.77 -20.02
C LYS A 64 2.80 24.73 -20.43
N GLY A 65 3.45 23.56 -20.34
CA GLY A 65 4.89 23.39 -20.59
C GLY A 65 5.79 23.79 -19.41
N GLU A 66 5.23 24.03 -18.23
CA GLU A 66 5.94 24.45 -17.03
C GLU A 66 6.49 23.21 -16.28
N PRO A 67 7.75 23.23 -15.78
CA PRO A 67 8.31 22.10 -15.05
C PRO A 67 7.57 21.76 -13.76
N VAL A 68 7.13 20.51 -13.64
CA VAL A 68 6.51 19.95 -12.43
C VAL A 68 7.58 19.27 -11.58
N ILE A 69 7.77 19.79 -10.36
CA ILE A 69 8.70 19.23 -9.38
C ILE A 69 7.90 18.51 -8.29
N LEU A 70 8.22 17.24 -8.06
CA LEU A 70 7.57 16.39 -7.07
C LEU A 70 8.37 16.37 -5.76
N LYS A 71 7.75 16.81 -4.67
CA LYS A 71 8.26 16.75 -3.30
C LYS A 71 7.37 15.78 -2.56
N GLY A 72 7.75 14.51 -2.55
CA GLY A 72 6.87 13.43 -2.13
C GLY A 72 7.26 12.73 -0.83
N VAL A 73 6.27 12.09 -0.22
CA VAL A 73 6.45 11.01 0.78
C VAL A 73 5.91 9.70 0.23
N ALA A 74 6.56 8.59 0.56
CA ALA A 74 5.97 7.25 0.47
C ALA A 74 4.95 7.04 1.60
N LEU A 75 3.95 6.21 1.37
CA LEU A 75 2.82 5.94 2.27
C LEU A 75 2.54 4.44 2.28
N SER A 76 2.91 3.78 3.37
CA SER A 76 2.80 2.34 3.55
C SER A 76 1.54 1.95 4.33
N GLY A 77 0.94 0.81 3.97
CA GLY A 77 -0.18 0.21 4.70
C GLY A 77 -0.90 -0.90 3.91
N PHE A 78 -1.36 -0.63 2.68
CA PHE A 78 -2.16 -1.63 1.96
C PHE A 78 -1.32 -2.83 1.50
N GLU A 79 -0.06 -2.63 1.16
CA GLU A 79 0.92 -3.66 0.80
C GLU A 79 1.35 -4.59 1.96
N ILE A 80 1.19 -4.14 3.22
CA ILE A 80 1.41 -4.94 4.45
C ILE A 80 0.14 -5.56 5.04
N GLY A 81 -1.02 -5.38 4.40
CA GLY A 81 -2.30 -5.92 4.87
C GLY A 81 -3.01 -5.06 5.91
N HIS A 82 -2.75 -3.75 5.92
CA HIS A 82 -3.67 -2.77 6.50
C HIS A 82 -4.68 -2.29 5.46
N THR A 83 -5.68 -1.54 5.92
CA THR A 83 -6.78 -1.04 5.08
C THR A 83 -6.77 0.49 4.97
N ILE A 84 -5.63 1.10 5.32
CA ILE A 84 -5.27 2.50 5.15
C ILE A 84 -3.75 2.63 5.26
N ASN A 85 -3.20 3.77 4.85
CA ASN A 85 -1.79 4.09 5.10
C ASN A 85 -1.60 4.59 6.55
N GLY A 86 -0.58 4.09 7.23
CA GLY A 86 -0.22 4.52 8.57
C GLY A 86 -1.20 4.16 9.70
N ASN A 87 -0.90 4.62 10.92
CA ASN A 87 -1.45 4.07 12.15
C ASN A 87 -2.43 5.02 12.87
N LEU A 88 -3.66 5.14 12.35
CA LEU A 88 -4.72 5.98 12.93
C LEU A 88 -5.26 5.49 14.29
N HIS A 89 -4.82 4.32 14.79
CA HIS A 89 -5.20 3.80 16.10
C HIS A 89 -4.45 4.47 17.28
N GLN A 90 -3.54 5.41 17.01
CA GLN A 90 -2.73 6.10 18.03
C GLN A 90 -3.39 7.39 18.53
N GLY A 91 -3.01 7.86 19.72
CA GLY A 91 -3.51 9.10 20.30
C GLY A 91 -5.01 9.05 20.67
N LEU A 92 -5.61 10.23 20.85
CA LEU A 92 -7.06 10.44 21.11
C LEU A 92 -7.60 11.70 20.40
N ASP A 93 -6.81 12.26 19.49
CA ASP A 93 -7.00 13.58 18.91
C ASP A 93 -6.79 13.55 17.38
N SER A 94 -7.18 14.63 16.72
CA SER A 94 -7.13 14.72 15.26
C SER A 94 -5.71 14.84 14.69
N ILE A 95 -4.66 15.10 15.48
CA ILE A 95 -3.28 15.13 14.96
C ILE A 95 -2.81 13.71 14.60
N ASN A 96 -3.34 12.70 15.30
CA ASN A 96 -3.01 11.27 15.12
C ASN A 96 -4.13 10.43 14.47
N GLN A 97 -5.40 10.74 14.73
CA GLN A 97 -6.54 9.88 14.34
C GLN A 97 -7.29 10.35 13.08
N ASP A 98 -7.05 11.58 12.61
CA ASP A 98 -7.76 12.16 11.48
C ASP A 98 -6.92 12.18 10.20
N TYR A 99 -7.36 11.42 9.20
CA TYR A 99 -6.60 11.27 7.96
C TYR A 99 -6.46 12.57 7.18
N GLN A 100 -7.50 13.43 7.15
CA GLN A 100 -7.40 14.74 6.51
C GLN A 100 -6.38 15.64 7.22
N THR A 101 -6.30 15.56 8.54
CA THR A 101 -5.28 16.27 9.34
C THR A 101 -3.87 15.77 9.05
N HIS A 102 -3.65 14.47 8.80
CA HIS A 102 -2.35 13.98 8.30
C HIS A 102 -1.97 14.62 6.95
N ILE A 103 -2.88 14.64 5.97
CA ILE A 103 -2.65 15.26 4.65
C ILE A 103 -2.34 16.76 4.78
N TYR A 104 -3.11 17.46 5.62
CA TYR A 104 -2.89 18.87 5.95
C TYR A 104 -1.49 19.13 6.54
N ARG A 105 -1.01 18.25 7.43
CA ARG A 105 0.35 18.33 8.01
C ARG A 105 1.44 18.08 6.95
N MET A 106 1.28 17.10 6.05
CA MET A 106 2.19 16.89 4.91
C MET A 106 2.30 18.15 4.03
N LYS A 107 1.14 18.76 3.69
CA LYS A 107 1.02 19.96 2.85
C LYS A 107 1.69 21.18 3.48
N LEU A 108 1.62 21.31 4.81
CA LEU A 108 2.34 22.35 5.56
C LEU A 108 3.84 22.10 5.66
N LEU A 109 4.31 20.85 5.67
CA LEU A 109 5.74 20.54 5.56
C LEU A 109 6.32 20.76 4.15
N GLY A 110 5.49 21.13 3.17
CA GLY A 110 5.93 21.46 1.81
C GLY A 110 5.91 20.31 0.82
N PHE A 111 5.33 19.16 1.20
CA PHE A 111 5.13 18.06 0.27
C PHE A 111 3.96 18.38 -0.69
N ASN A 112 4.15 18.05 -1.97
CA ASN A 112 3.15 18.21 -3.03
C ASN A 112 2.90 16.92 -3.82
N ALA A 113 3.50 15.82 -3.42
CA ALA A 113 3.25 14.50 -3.98
C ALA A 113 3.11 13.46 -2.87
N VAL A 114 2.43 12.36 -3.16
CA VAL A 114 2.44 11.14 -2.34
C VAL A 114 2.59 9.92 -3.22
N ARG A 115 3.19 8.88 -2.67
CA ARG A 115 3.32 7.57 -3.31
C ARG A 115 2.64 6.55 -2.42
N ILE A 116 1.56 5.96 -2.91
CA ILE A 116 0.66 5.12 -2.14
C ILE A 116 0.86 3.66 -2.56
N GLU A 117 1.34 2.87 -1.61
CA GLU A 117 1.64 1.47 -1.80
C GLU A 117 0.38 0.60 -1.74
N TRP A 118 0.32 -0.44 -2.58
CA TRP A 118 -0.77 -1.41 -2.58
C TRP A 118 -0.34 -2.77 -3.16
N CYS A 119 -1.06 -3.81 -2.73
CA CYS A 119 -1.01 -5.14 -3.32
C CYS A 119 -2.46 -5.69 -3.46
N ASN A 120 -2.64 -6.78 -4.20
CA ASN A 120 -3.96 -7.40 -4.35
C ASN A 120 -4.31 -8.28 -3.14
N ASP A 121 -3.43 -9.21 -2.80
CA ASP A 121 -3.78 -10.39 -2.00
C ASP A 121 -3.84 -10.10 -0.49
N LEU A 122 -2.96 -9.21 0.00
CA LEU A 122 -3.01 -8.73 1.39
C LEU A 122 -3.78 -7.41 1.54
N GLY A 123 -3.77 -6.56 0.50
CA GLY A 123 -4.29 -5.19 0.55
C GLY A 123 -5.70 -5.01 0.02
N LEU A 124 -5.84 -4.75 -1.28
CA LEU A 124 -7.11 -4.28 -1.84
C LEU A 124 -8.25 -5.32 -1.76
N SER A 125 -7.94 -6.60 -1.52
CA SER A 125 -8.91 -7.70 -1.38
C SER A 125 -9.44 -7.94 0.04
N ILE A 126 -8.81 -7.42 1.10
CA ILE A 126 -9.29 -7.66 2.48
C ILE A 126 -10.45 -6.70 2.85
N PRO A 127 -11.37 -7.07 3.76
CA PRO A 127 -12.43 -6.19 4.23
C PRO A 127 -11.86 -4.96 4.99
N PRO A 128 -12.42 -3.76 4.79
CA PRO A 128 -11.91 -2.54 5.43
C PRO A 128 -12.14 -2.54 6.95
N GLU A 129 -11.12 -2.15 7.73
CA GLU A 129 -11.23 -1.86 9.16
C GLU A 129 -11.88 -0.48 9.37
N ASP A 130 -12.80 -0.34 10.32
CA ASP A 130 -13.44 0.95 10.60
C ASP A 130 -12.54 1.86 11.46
N PHE A 131 -12.24 3.06 10.94
CA PHE A 131 -11.43 4.10 11.58
C PHE A 131 -12.28 5.29 12.09
N SER A 132 -13.59 5.11 12.23
CA SER A 132 -14.54 6.15 12.67
C SER A 132 -14.44 6.42 14.19
N PHE A 133 -13.39 7.10 14.64
CA PHE A 133 -13.13 7.31 16.08
C PHE A 133 -14.00 8.43 16.66
N ALA A 134 -15.09 8.05 17.33
CA ALA A 134 -15.99 8.97 18.01
C ALA A 134 -15.45 9.47 19.36
N GLY A 135 -15.68 10.75 19.66
CA GLY A 135 -15.15 11.40 20.86
C GLY A 135 -13.72 11.95 20.68
N CYS A 136 -13.26 12.04 19.43
CA CYS A 136 -11.94 12.53 19.08
C CYS A 136 -11.75 14.00 19.47
N VAL A 137 -10.62 14.31 20.10
CA VAL A 137 -10.26 15.69 20.48
C VAL A 137 -9.81 16.45 19.23
N ILE A 138 -10.61 17.42 18.80
CA ILE A 138 -10.29 18.25 17.64
C ILE A 138 -9.13 19.18 18.01
N ALA A 139 -7.97 18.97 17.39
CA ALA A 139 -6.77 19.76 17.65
C ALA A 139 -6.95 21.21 17.17
N SER A 140 -6.46 22.17 17.96
CA SER A 140 -6.50 23.58 17.59
C SER A 140 -5.49 23.90 16.49
N GLN A 141 -5.67 25.05 15.82
CA GLN A 141 -4.68 25.55 14.86
C GLN A 141 -3.29 25.67 15.50
N SER A 142 -3.21 26.07 16.78
CA SER A 142 -1.98 26.18 17.56
C SER A 142 -1.31 24.82 17.84
N ASP A 143 -2.09 23.76 18.08
CA ASP A 143 -1.54 22.42 18.34
C ASP A 143 -0.94 21.86 17.05
N ILE A 144 -1.71 21.91 15.94
CA ILE A 144 -1.24 21.47 14.63
C ILE A 144 -0.02 22.30 14.20
N GLN A 145 -0.08 23.63 14.36
CA GLN A 145 1.05 24.54 14.07
C GLN A 145 2.30 24.16 14.85
N THR A 146 2.18 23.79 16.13
CA THR A 146 3.29 23.29 16.94
C THR A 146 3.91 22.03 16.32
N THR A 147 3.11 21.04 15.89
CA THR A 147 3.65 19.81 15.29
C THR A 147 4.39 20.02 13.97
N VAL A 148 3.99 21.02 13.16
CA VAL A 148 4.65 21.36 11.88
C VAL A 148 5.57 22.59 12.01
N THR A 149 5.98 22.94 13.22
CA THR A 149 6.98 23.97 13.51
C THR A 149 8.24 23.32 14.07
N PRO A 150 9.44 23.60 13.53
CA PRO A 150 10.67 23.12 14.13
C PRO A 150 10.87 23.72 15.53
N PRO A 151 11.32 22.95 16.53
CA PRO A 151 11.45 23.40 17.93
C PRO A 151 12.57 24.44 18.17
N LEU A 152 13.10 25.07 17.11
CA LEU A 152 14.24 25.97 17.13
C LEU A 152 13.82 27.43 17.28
N SER A 153 14.35 28.09 18.30
CA SER A 153 14.06 29.50 18.64
C SER A 153 14.51 30.54 17.60
N THR A 154 15.23 30.12 16.54
CA THR A 154 15.75 31.00 15.48
C THR A 154 14.78 31.20 14.32
N ILE A 155 13.84 30.27 14.11
CA ILE A 155 12.91 30.33 12.98
C ILE A 155 11.70 31.19 13.36
N LYS A 156 11.60 32.37 12.74
CA LYS A 156 10.46 33.28 12.89
C LYS A 156 9.26 32.74 12.14
N THR A 157 8.47 31.89 12.81
CA THR A 157 7.20 31.41 12.27
C THR A 157 6.19 32.56 12.09
N PRO A 158 5.39 32.54 11.01
CA PRO A 158 4.20 33.37 10.92
C PRO A 158 3.22 33.05 12.06
N ALA A 159 2.49 34.06 12.53
CA ALA A 159 1.56 33.92 13.66
C ALA A 159 0.29 33.10 13.33
N GLN A 160 0.09 32.70 12.07
CA GLN A 160 -1.05 31.92 11.60
C GLN A 160 -0.59 30.95 10.50
N LEU A 161 -1.28 29.81 10.39
CA LEU A 161 -1.10 28.87 9.27
C LEU A 161 -1.69 29.47 7.97
N PRO A 162 -1.12 29.13 6.79
CA PRO A 162 -1.47 29.75 5.51
C PRO A 162 -2.89 29.42 4.99
N PHE A 163 -3.54 28.41 5.56
CA PHE A 163 -4.93 28.03 5.32
C PHE A 163 -5.46 27.33 6.59
N ALA A 164 -6.79 27.24 6.76
CA ALA A 164 -7.40 26.69 7.97
C ALA A 164 -7.29 25.15 8.03
N PRO A 165 -7.21 24.54 9.23
CA PRO A 165 -7.27 23.08 9.40
C PRO A 165 -8.56 22.45 8.84
N PRO A 166 -8.52 21.15 8.45
CA PRO A 166 -9.72 20.41 8.06
C PRO A 166 -10.73 20.33 9.21
N THR A 167 -12.02 20.26 8.87
CA THR A 167 -13.10 20.24 9.88
C THR A 167 -13.51 18.80 10.20
N VAL A 168 -13.03 18.30 11.34
CA VAL A 168 -13.49 17.04 11.95
C VAL A 168 -14.99 17.14 12.27
N LYS A 169 -15.82 16.34 11.60
CA LYS A 169 -17.28 16.43 11.72
C LYS A 169 -17.77 15.68 12.96
N ASN A 170 -18.65 16.33 13.75
CA ASN A 170 -19.33 15.74 14.91
C ASN A 170 -18.40 15.15 15.99
N GLY A 171 -17.11 15.51 16.03
CA GLY A 171 -16.13 14.87 16.92
C GLY A 171 -15.82 13.41 16.57
N VAL A 172 -15.96 13.04 15.29
CA VAL A 172 -15.57 11.73 14.74
C VAL A 172 -14.41 11.94 13.79
N CYS A 173 -13.21 11.52 14.18
CA CYS A 173 -12.02 11.57 13.32
C CYS A 173 -12.07 10.47 12.26
N SER A 174 -11.61 10.78 11.04
CA SER A 174 -11.61 9.87 9.87
C SER A 174 -12.97 9.25 9.48
N GLY A 175 -14.09 9.77 10.00
CA GLY A 175 -15.44 9.29 9.72
C GLY A 175 -15.99 9.58 8.32
N ASP A 176 -15.15 10.06 7.40
CA ASP A 176 -15.42 10.23 5.97
C ASP A 176 -14.82 9.09 5.11
N LEU A 177 -14.00 8.21 5.69
CA LEU A 177 -13.41 7.08 4.97
C LEU A 177 -14.47 6.04 4.56
N PRO A 178 -14.46 5.54 3.31
CA PRO A 178 -15.35 4.46 2.89
C PRO A 178 -15.10 3.15 3.65
N ASN A 179 -16.19 2.51 4.10
CA ASN A 179 -16.18 1.19 4.74
C ASN A 179 -16.80 0.10 3.84
N THR A 180 -16.93 0.33 2.52
CA THR A 180 -17.54 -0.61 1.56
C THR A 180 -16.57 -1.68 1.08
N SER A 181 -15.37 -1.28 0.67
CA SER A 181 -14.24 -2.18 0.38
C SER A 181 -12.92 -1.43 0.52
N THR A 182 -11.82 -2.16 0.70
CA THR A 182 -10.48 -1.56 0.78
C THR A 182 -10.05 -0.95 -0.56
N LEU A 183 -10.52 -1.51 -1.70
CA LEU A 183 -10.37 -0.91 -3.03
C LEU A 183 -11.08 0.46 -3.14
N ASP A 184 -12.33 0.57 -2.70
CA ASP A 184 -13.08 1.85 -2.74
C ASP A 184 -12.41 2.92 -1.87
N ARG A 185 -11.92 2.50 -0.69
CA ARG A 185 -11.20 3.39 0.23
C ARG A 185 -9.86 3.83 -0.32
N PHE A 186 -9.08 2.94 -0.91
CA PHE A 186 -7.83 3.28 -1.58
C PHE A 186 -8.08 4.31 -2.71
N ALA A 187 -9.12 4.07 -3.52
CA ALA A 187 -9.53 5.01 -4.56
C ALA A 187 -9.97 6.37 -3.99
N TYR A 188 -10.72 6.38 -2.88
CA TYR A 188 -11.10 7.60 -2.18
C TYR A 188 -9.89 8.38 -1.65
N ILE A 189 -8.91 7.69 -1.07
CA ILE A 189 -7.68 8.30 -0.56
C ILE A 189 -6.86 8.90 -1.72
N ALA A 190 -6.72 8.20 -2.84
CA ALA A 190 -6.07 8.73 -4.04
C ALA A 190 -6.78 9.98 -4.60
N ASN A 191 -8.12 9.99 -4.62
CA ASN A 191 -8.91 11.17 -4.99
C ASN A 191 -8.75 12.32 -3.97
N LEU A 192 -8.79 12.03 -2.67
CA LEU A 192 -8.64 12.99 -1.58
C LEU A 192 -7.29 13.73 -1.64
N PHE A 193 -6.18 13.00 -1.84
CA PHE A 193 -4.87 13.62 -2.03
C PHE A 193 -4.82 14.52 -3.28
N ALA A 194 -5.35 14.05 -4.41
CA ALA A 194 -5.33 14.82 -5.65
C ALA A 194 -6.19 16.11 -5.53
N ARG A 195 -7.34 16.02 -4.85
CA ARG A 195 -8.22 17.15 -4.50
C ARG A 195 -7.57 18.14 -3.54
N GLU A 196 -6.74 17.68 -2.61
CA GLU A 196 -5.88 18.54 -1.78
C GLU A 196 -4.67 19.12 -2.52
N GLY A 197 -4.56 18.90 -3.83
CA GLY A 197 -3.56 19.50 -4.71
C GLY A 197 -2.26 18.71 -4.84
N PHE A 198 -2.20 17.48 -4.32
CA PHE A 198 -1.05 16.59 -4.50
C PHE A 198 -1.02 15.95 -5.89
N TYR A 199 0.17 15.54 -6.30
CA TYR A 199 0.38 14.49 -7.30
C TYR A 199 0.36 13.13 -6.60
N VAL A 200 -0.24 12.12 -7.23
CA VAL A 200 -0.49 10.83 -6.58
C VAL A 200 0.12 9.72 -7.41
N SER A 201 1.24 9.19 -6.93
CA SER A 201 1.80 7.94 -7.43
C SER A 201 1.10 6.77 -6.77
N LEU A 202 0.56 5.85 -7.58
CA LEU A 202 0.09 4.55 -7.12
C LEU A 202 1.21 3.56 -7.40
N VAL A 203 1.67 2.79 -6.42
CA VAL A 203 2.74 1.78 -6.63
C VAL A 203 2.29 0.38 -6.24
N TYR A 204 2.48 -0.57 -7.16
CA TYR A 204 2.31 -1.99 -6.83
C TYR A 204 3.52 -2.44 -6.00
N HIS A 205 3.33 -2.56 -4.70
CA HIS A 205 4.36 -2.92 -3.72
C HIS A 205 4.00 -4.25 -3.06
N SER A 206 4.97 -4.99 -2.56
CA SER A 206 4.71 -6.14 -1.69
C SER A 206 5.81 -6.32 -0.66
N TYR A 207 5.41 -6.39 0.61
CA TYR A 207 6.31 -6.55 1.76
C TYR A 207 6.96 -7.93 1.88
N SER A 208 6.38 -8.97 1.27
CA SER A 208 6.71 -10.37 1.60
C SER A 208 8.00 -10.91 0.95
N LEU A 209 9.15 -10.28 1.22
CA LEU A 209 10.49 -10.72 0.78
C LEU A 209 10.91 -12.09 1.34
N THR A 210 10.13 -12.66 2.25
CA THR A 210 10.42 -13.93 2.95
C THR A 210 9.40 -15.04 2.66
N ALA A 211 8.42 -14.79 1.79
CA ALA A 211 7.58 -15.85 1.23
C ALA A 211 8.33 -16.68 0.18
N ASP A 212 7.80 -17.87 -0.13
CA ASP A 212 8.23 -18.70 -1.25
C ASP A 212 7.00 -19.05 -2.12
N PRO A 213 6.85 -18.43 -3.31
CA PRO A 213 7.71 -17.39 -3.89
C PRO A 213 7.62 -16.06 -3.13
N PRO A 214 8.63 -15.17 -3.22
CA PRO A 214 8.59 -13.86 -2.57
C PRO A 214 7.52 -12.95 -3.22
N GLY A 215 6.91 -12.10 -2.40
CA GLY A 215 5.95 -11.09 -2.87
C GLY A 215 4.48 -11.49 -2.79
N ASP A 216 3.62 -10.69 -3.43
CA ASP A 216 2.19 -10.94 -3.61
C ASP A 216 1.99 -11.92 -4.78
N ALA A 217 1.25 -13.02 -4.54
CA ALA A 217 1.15 -14.12 -5.50
C ALA A 217 0.43 -13.73 -6.81
N SER A 218 -0.37 -12.67 -6.82
CA SER A 218 -1.08 -12.20 -8.01
C SER A 218 -0.15 -11.70 -9.12
N ILE A 219 1.04 -11.16 -8.81
CA ILE A 219 2.00 -10.68 -9.83
C ILE A 219 2.43 -11.80 -10.77
N TYR A 220 2.58 -13.03 -10.25
CA TYR A 220 2.97 -14.22 -11.02
C TYR A 220 1.91 -14.65 -12.05
N ASN A 221 0.73 -14.04 -12.04
CA ASN A 221 -0.23 -14.09 -13.14
C ASN A 221 -0.37 -12.71 -13.80
N MET A 222 0.60 -12.37 -14.67
CA MET A 222 0.66 -11.09 -15.41
C MET A 222 -0.69 -10.64 -15.98
N LYS A 223 -1.51 -11.56 -16.51
CA LYS A 223 -2.83 -11.23 -17.07
C LYS A 223 -3.81 -10.72 -16.01
N ASN A 224 -3.87 -11.39 -14.85
CA ASN A 224 -4.72 -10.96 -13.75
C ASN A 224 -4.17 -9.67 -13.12
N TRP A 225 -2.86 -9.58 -12.93
CA TRP A 225 -2.18 -8.41 -12.38
C TRP A 225 -2.39 -7.14 -13.24
N VAL A 226 -2.25 -7.22 -14.57
CA VAL A 226 -2.61 -6.12 -15.48
C VAL A 226 -4.12 -5.80 -15.41
N ALA A 227 -4.98 -6.80 -15.23
CA ALA A 227 -6.41 -6.57 -15.06
C ALA A 227 -6.74 -5.84 -13.75
N SER A 228 -6.07 -6.17 -12.64
CA SER A 228 -6.17 -5.44 -11.37
C SER A 228 -5.72 -3.99 -11.52
N TRP A 229 -4.56 -3.74 -12.17
CA TRP A 229 -4.09 -2.40 -12.50
C TRP A 229 -5.15 -1.59 -13.27
N VAL A 230 -5.74 -2.18 -14.31
CA VAL A 230 -6.81 -1.55 -15.12
C VAL A 230 -8.10 -1.33 -14.31
N GLN A 231 -8.45 -2.22 -13.39
CA GLN A 231 -9.59 -2.06 -12.49
C GLN A 231 -9.35 -0.94 -11.47
N LEU A 232 -8.18 -0.90 -10.85
CA LEU A 232 -7.79 0.12 -9.88
C LEU A 232 -7.86 1.52 -10.49
N VAL A 233 -7.19 1.75 -11.62
CA VAL A 233 -7.16 3.07 -12.28
C VAL A 233 -8.57 3.47 -12.75
N LYS A 234 -9.40 2.54 -13.22
CA LYS A 234 -10.82 2.82 -13.50
C LYS A 234 -11.61 3.21 -12.26
N THR A 235 -11.33 2.60 -11.11
CA THR A 235 -12.04 2.88 -9.84
C THR A 235 -11.65 4.26 -9.32
N VAL A 236 -10.35 4.58 -9.29
CA VAL A 236 -9.82 5.92 -8.93
C VAL A 236 -10.45 7.00 -9.82
N LYS A 237 -10.43 6.81 -11.14
CA LYS A 237 -11.00 7.77 -12.10
C LYS A 237 -12.53 7.85 -12.13
N ALA A 238 -13.24 6.89 -11.53
CA ALA A 238 -14.70 6.92 -11.42
C ALA A 238 -15.20 7.87 -10.31
N LEU A 239 -14.34 8.27 -9.38
CA LEU A 239 -14.72 9.15 -8.25
C LEU A 239 -14.75 10.64 -8.61
N GLY A 240 -13.97 11.07 -9.61
CA GLY A 240 -13.96 12.46 -10.07
C GLY A 240 -12.74 12.86 -10.89
N THR A 241 -12.82 14.05 -11.48
CA THR A 241 -11.77 14.66 -12.32
C THR A 241 -10.57 15.18 -11.52
N ASP A 242 -10.62 15.20 -10.18
CA ASP A 242 -9.52 15.67 -9.32
C ASP A 242 -8.20 14.91 -9.58
N THR A 243 -8.27 13.71 -10.16
CA THR A 243 -7.12 12.86 -10.47
C THR A 243 -6.59 13.02 -11.90
N ASP A 244 -7.29 13.74 -12.77
CA ASP A 244 -6.81 14.02 -14.14
C ASP A 244 -5.56 14.90 -14.11
N GLY A 245 -4.52 14.46 -14.83
CA GLY A 245 -3.22 15.13 -14.82
C GLY A 245 -2.46 15.05 -13.48
N ARG A 246 -2.87 14.14 -12.57
CA ARG A 246 -2.27 14.02 -11.24
C ARG A 246 -1.79 12.62 -10.89
N LEU A 247 -2.20 11.60 -11.64
CA LEU A 247 -1.82 10.22 -11.41
C LEU A 247 -0.47 9.86 -12.04
N ILE A 248 0.37 9.19 -11.24
CA ILE A 248 1.57 8.48 -11.66
C ILE A 248 1.32 6.99 -11.34
N LEU A 249 1.71 6.10 -12.24
CA LEU A 249 1.50 4.67 -12.10
C LEU A 249 2.87 4.00 -12.04
N ASP A 250 3.36 3.75 -10.82
CA ASP A 250 4.64 3.13 -10.53
C ASP A 250 4.49 1.60 -10.54
N LEU A 251 4.87 1.02 -11.68
CA LEU A 251 4.20 -0.22 -12.11
C LEU A 251 4.55 -1.43 -11.25
N ILE A 252 5.80 -1.56 -10.81
CA ILE A 252 6.29 -2.65 -9.93
C ILE A 252 7.34 -2.05 -9.00
N ASN A 253 7.16 -2.18 -7.69
CA ASN A 253 8.19 -1.81 -6.74
C ASN A 253 9.36 -2.78 -6.76
N GLU A 254 10.58 -2.25 -6.70
CA GLU A 254 11.86 -2.95 -6.51
C GLU A 254 11.86 -4.31 -7.21
N ALA A 255 11.77 -4.33 -8.54
CA ALA A 255 11.51 -5.56 -9.29
C ALA A 255 12.53 -6.70 -9.05
N ASP A 256 13.73 -6.37 -8.55
CA ASP A 256 14.74 -7.29 -8.03
C ASP A 256 14.22 -8.20 -6.88
N THR A 257 13.24 -7.74 -6.09
CA THR A 257 12.65 -8.46 -4.95
C THR A 257 11.92 -9.74 -5.38
N TYR A 258 11.38 -9.77 -6.59
CA TYR A 258 10.81 -10.96 -7.21
C TYR A 258 11.89 -11.86 -7.84
N GLN A 259 13.11 -11.32 -8.03
CA GLN A 259 14.24 -11.79 -8.84
C GLN A 259 14.15 -11.45 -10.34
N ALA A 260 13.39 -10.42 -10.73
CA ALA A 260 13.20 -10.07 -12.14
C ALA A 260 14.49 -9.56 -12.84
N THR A 261 14.48 -9.59 -14.17
CA THR A 261 15.56 -9.06 -15.04
C THR A 261 14.99 -8.39 -16.28
N TRP A 262 15.78 -7.52 -16.93
CA TRP A 262 15.42 -6.88 -18.21
C TRP A 262 15.30 -7.85 -19.39
N ASN A 263 16.16 -8.87 -19.41
CA ASN A 263 16.16 -9.96 -20.38
C ASN A 263 15.47 -11.21 -19.82
N THR A 264 15.13 -12.15 -20.70
CA THR A 264 14.55 -13.47 -20.33
C THR A 264 15.58 -14.33 -19.57
N GLY A 265 15.42 -14.49 -18.25
CA GLY A 265 16.28 -15.37 -17.45
C GLY A 265 16.09 -15.26 -15.94
N GLY A 266 15.83 -14.06 -15.41
CA GLY A 266 15.39 -13.82 -14.04
C GLY A 266 13.90 -14.10 -13.83
N GLN A 267 13.46 -14.09 -12.58
CA GLN A 267 12.16 -14.61 -12.17
C GLN A 267 11.11 -13.52 -11.88
N LEU A 268 10.38 -13.18 -12.93
CA LEU A 268 8.92 -13.32 -12.90
C LEU A 268 8.60 -14.49 -13.87
N PRO A 269 7.35 -14.88 -14.21
CA PRO A 269 7.15 -15.87 -15.29
C PRO A 269 7.70 -15.43 -16.66
N TYR A 270 8.04 -14.14 -16.80
CA TYR A 270 8.71 -13.51 -17.93
C TYR A 270 9.69 -12.45 -17.41
N ASP A 271 10.41 -11.79 -18.30
CA ASP A 271 11.20 -10.58 -18.04
C ASP A 271 10.35 -9.37 -17.63
N ILE A 272 10.98 -8.38 -16.98
CA ILE A 272 10.30 -7.15 -16.53
C ILE A 272 9.88 -6.27 -17.71
N THR A 273 10.61 -6.33 -18.83
CA THR A 273 10.30 -5.60 -20.07
C THR A 273 8.88 -5.94 -20.54
N THR A 274 8.55 -7.23 -20.56
CA THR A 274 7.23 -7.76 -20.92
C THR A 274 6.15 -7.30 -19.93
N TYR A 275 6.42 -7.30 -18.63
CA TYR A 275 5.48 -6.82 -17.61
C TYR A 275 5.13 -5.33 -17.80
N TYR A 276 6.15 -4.46 -17.87
CA TYR A 276 5.95 -3.02 -18.04
C TYR A 276 5.24 -2.68 -19.35
N LEU A 277 5.61 -3.31 -20.47
CA LEU A 277 4.97 -3.04 -21.76
C LEU A 277 3.50 -3.47 -21.78
N ASN A 278 3.16 -4.67 -21.27
CA ASN A 278 1.77 -5.14 -21.22
C ASN A 278 0.90 -4.27 -20.29
N ALA A 279 1.45 -3.82 -19.15
CA ALA A 279 0.75 -2.90 -18.26
C ALA A 279 0.49 -1.54 -18.93
N MET A 280 1.50 -0.91 -19.53
CA MET A 280 1.35 0.39 -20.20
C MET A 280 0.41 0.33 -21.41
N ASP A 281 0.49 -0.71 -22.24
CA ASP A 281 -0.42 -0.91 -23.38
C ASP A 281 -1.89 -1.03 -22.93
N ALA A 282 -2.15 -1.63 -21.76
CA ALA A 282 -3.49 -1.80 -21.21
C ALA A 282 -3.99 -0.55 -20.44
N LEU A 283 -3.09 0.19 -19.79
CA LEU A 283 -3.39 1.36 -18.95
C LEU A 283 -3.50 2.65 -19.75
N TYR A 284 -2.69 2.87 -20.79
CA TYR A 284 -2.70 4.12 -21.57
C TYR A 284 -4.07 4.43 -22.21
N PRO A 285 -4.85 3.46 -22.74
CA PRO A 285 -6.21 3.71 -23.20
C PRO A 285 -7.19 4.13 -22.09
N VAL A 286 -6.89 3.81 -20.83
CA VAL A 286 -7.70 4.16 -19.64
C VAL A 286 -7.31 5.53 -19.08
N CYS A 287 -6.01 5.84 -19.05
CA CYS A 287 -5.47 7.08 -18.52
C CYS A 287 -4.32 7.60 -19.40
N LYS A 288 -4.67 8.32 -20.48
CA LYS A 288 -3.69 8.95 -21.38
C LYS A 288 -2.85 10.05 -20.72
N THR A 289 -3.37 10.64 -19.65
CA THR A 289 -2.78 11.74 -18.87
C THR A 289 -1.98 11.27 -17.66
N CYS A 290 -1.94 9.95 -17.39
CA CYS A 290 -1.10 9.37 -16.35
C CYS A 290 0.37 9.32 -16.83
N LEU A 291 1.31 9.47 -15.90
CA LEU A 291 2.70 9.05 -16.12
C LEU A 291 2.87 7.57 -15.75
N PHE A 292 3.80 6.89 -16.41
CA PHE A 292 4.23 5.54 -16.07
C PHE A 292 5.61 5.62 -15.43
N SER A 293 5.67 5.32 -14.13
CA SER A 293 6.93 5.19 -13.40
C SER A 293 7.44 3.77 -13.54
N ILE A 294 8.71 3.67 -13.96
CA ILE A 294 9.39 2.44 -14.33
C ILE A 294 10.61 2.31 -13.44
N GLN A 295 10.67 1.22 -12.67
CA GLN A 295 11.79 0.92 -11.78
C GLN A 295 12.84 0.01 -12.45
N GLY A 296 14.09 0.13 -11.99
CA GLY A 296 15.23 -0.64 -12.46
C GLY A 296 15.26 -2.06 -11.89
N THR A 297 16.12 -2.93 -12.45
CA THR A 297 16.25 -4.31 -11.94
C THR A 297 17.49 -5.06 -12.45
N GLY A 298 17.91 -6.09 -11.71
CA GLY A 298 18.50 -7.32 -12.25
C GLY A 298 19.99 -7.27 -12.62
N GLN A 299 20.67 -6.15 -12.42
CA GLN A 299 22.05 -5.93 -12.90
C GLN A 299 23.10 -6.28 -11.84
N SER A 300 23.12 -7.54 -11.39
CA SER A 300 24.00 -8.03 -10.30
C SER A 300 25.51 -8.04 -10.61
N ALA A 301 25.95 -7.36 -11.66
CA ALA A 301 27.29 -7.46 -12.25
C ALA A 301 28.03 -6.11 -12.26
N GLY A 302 28.37 -5.59 -11.08
CA GLY A 302 29.29 -4.45 -10.91
C GLY A 302 28.81 -3.41 -9.89
N PRO A 303 29.53 -2.29 -9.73
CA PRO A 303 29.20 -1.23 -8.77
C PRO A 303 28.04 -0.32 -9.24
N VAL A 304 27.26 -0.76 -10.23
CA VAL A 304 26.24 0.05 -10.92
C VAL A 304 24.90 -0.07 -10.21
N ASN A 305 24.55 -1.29 -9.78
CA ASN A 305 23.43 -1.52 -8.87
C ASN A 305 23.96 -1.65 -7.45
N ALA A 306 23.49 -0.77 -6.56
CA ALA A 306 23.65 -0.96 -5.11
C ALA A 306 22.31 -0.92 -4.37
N ASN A 307 21.22 -0.74 -5.10
CA ASN A 307 19.85 -0.76 -4.61
C ASN A 307 19.00 -1.68 -5.49
N TYR A 308 17.90 -2.17 -4.96
CA TYR A 308 16.83 -2.65 -5.82
C TYR A 308 16.16 -1.43 -6.47
N GLY A 309 15.54 -1.60 -7.64
CA GLY A 309 14.96 -0.46 -8.37
C GLY A 309 15.98 0.48 -9.06
N ASP A 310 17.29 0.36 -8.83
CA ASP A 310 18.34 1.23 -9.42
C ASP A 310 19.07 0.67 -10.64
N GLY A 311 18.65 -0.46 -11.21
CA GLY A 311 19.27 -1.05 -12.40
C GLY A 311 18.71 -0.60 -13.76
N TYR A 312 19.36 0.37 -14.42
CA TYR A 312 18.97 0.84 -15.77
C TYR A 312 20.11 0.88 -16.80
N SER A 313 21.31 0.42 -16.46
CA SER A 313 22.47 0.62 -17.33
C SER A 313 22.34 -0.15 -18.64
N THR A 314 22.33 0.56 -19.77
CA THR A 314 22.32 -0.02 -21.12
C THR A 314 23.72 -0.43 -21.60
N ALA A 315 24.75 -0.21 -20.77
CA ALA A 315 26.14 -0.53 -21.09
C ALA A 315 26.52 -2.01 -20.83
N ILE A 316 25.60 -2.80 -20.26
CA ILE A 316 25.79 -4.22 -19.95
C ILE A 316 24.86 -5.11 -20.79
N PRO A 317 25.15 -6.43 -20.95
CA PRO A 317 24.31 -7.34 -21.74
C PRO A 317 22.85 -7.41 -21.27
N ASP A 318 22.63 -7.37 -19.95
CA ASP A 318 21.30 -7.48 -19.31
C ASP A 318 20.73 -6.11 -18.92
N GLY A 319 20.88 -5.15 -19.83
CA GLY A 319 20.32 -3.80 -19.73
C GLY A 319 18.89 -3.67 -20.28
N PRO A 320 18.19 -2.56 -19.96
CA PRO A 320 16.85 -2.21 -20.50
C PRO A 320 16.82 -1.92 -22.02
N THR A 321 17.82 -2.35 -22.77
CA THR A 321 17.97 -2.15 -24.21
C THR A 321 16.75 -2.63 -25.00
N ILE A 322 16.14 -3.77 -24.64
CA ILE A 322 14.92 -4.27 -25.30
C ILE A 322 13.71 -3.39 -24.95
N PHE A 323 13.58 -3.00 -23.68
CA PHE A 323 12.53 -2.10 -23.20
C PHE A 323 12.59 -0.74 -23.91
N PHE A 324 13.74 -0.07 -23.91
CA PHE A 324 13.88 1.25 -24.51
C PHE A 324 13.73 1.24 -26.04
N ASN A 325 14.29 0.24 -26.74
CA ASN A 325 14.03 0.07 -28.17
C ASN A 325 12.54 -0.04 -28.49
N THR A 326 11.78 -0.77 -27.65
CA THR A 326 10.35 -0.95 -27.85
C THR A 326 9.55 0.31 -27.48
N VAL A 327 9.92 0.99 -26.39
CA VAL A 327 9.17 2.15 -25.87
C VAL A 327 9.31 3.39 -26.76
N LEU A 328 10.44 3.56 -27.46
CA LEU A 328 10.62 4.60 -28.47
C LEU A 328 9.58 4.56 -29.61
N ALA A 329 8.94 3.40 -29.85
CA ALA A 329 7.90 3.23 -30.86
C ALA A 329 6.46 3.32 -30.30
N LYS A 330 6.28 3.62 -28.99
CA LYS A 330 4.98 3.63 -28.32
C LYS A 330 4.33 5.03 -28.31
N PRO A 331 3.00 5.13 -28.41
CA PRO A 331 2.29 6.42 -28.37
C PRO A 331 2.36 7.09 -26.99
N TYR A 332 2.75 6.35 -25.95
CA TYR A 332 2.91 6.81 -24.58
C TYR A 332 4.39 7.08 -24.19
N LEU A 333 5.32 7.17 -25.15
CA LEU A 333 6.74 7.42 -24.90
C LEU A 333 6.95 8.60 -23.93
N ASN A 334 6.30 9.74 -24.17
CA ASN A 334 6.42 10.93 -23.34
C ASN A 334 5.67 10.81 -21.99
N GLN A 335 5.01 9.69 -21.68
CA GLN A 335 4.45 9.43 -20.36
C GLN A 335 5.42 8.65 -19.46
N VAL A 336 6.54 8.15 -20.00
CA VAL A 336 7.45 7.26 -19.26
C VAL A 336 8.47 8.06 -18.45
N ILE A 337 8.53 7.78 -17.14
CA ILE A 337 9.53 8.33 -16.22
C ILE A 337 10.35 7.20 -15.57
N ILE A 338 11.58 7.53 -15.23
CA ILE A 338 12.58 6.62 -14.64
C ILE A 338 12.63 6.89 -13.14
N ALA A 339 12.49 5.84 -12.32
CA ALA A 339 12.30 5.96 -10.86
C ALA A 339 13.29 5.12 -10.03
N PRO A 340 14.60 5.41 -10.09
CA PRO A 340 15.61 4.77 -9.24
C PRO A 340 15.34 4.96 -7.76
N HIS A 341 15.63 3.93 -6.97
CA HIS A 341 15.75 4.06 -5.52
C HIS A 341 17.21 4.29 -5.14
N VAL A 342 17.48 5.13 -4.14
CA VAL A 342 18.85 5.39 -3.69
C VAL A 342 18.91 5.43 -2.17
N TYR A 343 19.18 4.28 -1.55
CA TYR A 343 19.29 4.18 -0.10
C TYR A 343 20.74 4.23 0.40
N CYS A 344 20.90 4.81 1.59
CA CYS A 344 22.19 4.96 2.26
C CYS A 344 22.63 3.71 3.06
N PRO A 345 23.88 3.67 3.58
CA PRO A 345 24.45 2.51 4.28
C PRO A 345 23.63 1.95 5.46
N SER A 346 22.81 2.74 6.15
CA SER A 346 21.88 2.25 7.18
C SER A 346 20.93 1.16 6.65
N VAL A 347 20.47 1.29 5.41
CA VAL A 347 19.57 0.33 4.74
C VAL A 347 20.40 -0.75 4.05
N THR A 348 21.22 -0.33 3.09
CA THR A 348 21.95 -1.22 2.15
C THR A 348 23.11 -1.99 2.77
N LYS A 349 23.59 -1.54 3.93
CA LYS A 349 24.87 -1.95 4.55
C LYS A 349 26.08 -1.72 3.63
N ALA A 350 25.96 -0.84 2.63
CA ALA A 350 27.01 -0.57 1.66
C ALA A 350 28.29 0.01 2.30
N THR A 351 29.43 -0.59 1.99
CA THR A 351 30.76 -0.17 2.49
C THR A 351 31.55 0.69 1.51
N SER A 352 31.05 0.88 0.29
CA SER A 352 31.66 1.64 -0.81
C SER A 352 30.56 2.18 -1.76
N TYR A 353 30.93 3.04 -2.71
CA TYR A 353 30.03 3.62 -3.73
C TYR A 353 28.78 4.36 -3.20
N TYR A 354 28.81 4.77 -1.92
CA TYR A 354 27.72 5.48 -1.24
C TYR A 354 27.94 6.99 -1.09
N GLN A 355 29.13 7.52 -1.44
CA GLN A 355 29.44 8.95 -1.27
C GLN A 355 30.37 9.52 -2.37
N GLY A 356 30.30 10.84 -2.54
CA GLY A 356 31.17 11.63 -3.42
C GLY A 356 31.22 11.14 -4.88
N PRO A 357 32.37 11.33 -5.57
CA PRO A 357 32.55 10.88 -6.96
C PRO A 357 32.24 9.40 -7.21
N THR A 358 32.36 8.54 -6.19
CA THR A 358 32.05 7.10 -6.33
C THR A 358 30.54 6.84 -6.41
N LEU A 359 29.73 7.61 -5.70
CA LEU A 359 28.27 7.59 -5.85
C LEU A 359 27.86 8.23 -7.18
N TRP A 360 28.36 9.42 -7.50
CA TRP A 360 27.96 10.16 -8.71
C TRP A 360 28.24 9.36 -9.98
N SER A 361 29.41 8.71 -10.07
CA SER A 361 29.77 7.84 -11.18
C SER A 361 28.82 6.64 -11.32
N ARG A 362 28.43 6.01 -10.21
CA ARG A 362 27.43 4.92 -10.18
C ARG A 362 26.06 5.42 -10.68
N LEU A 363 25.50 6.46 -10.06
CA LEU A 363 24.16 6.95 -10.38
C LEU A 363 24.07 7.41 -11.86
N THR A 364 25.13 8.01 -12.39
CA THR A 364 25.23 8.38 -13.80
C THR A 364 25.30 7.15 -14.73
N MET A 365 26.04 6.12 -14.35
CA MET A 365 26.19 4.88 -15.13
C MET A 365 24.92 4.02 -15.11
N SER A 366 24.14 4.12 -14.04
CA SER A 366 22.79 3.56 -13.94
C SER A 366 21.79 4.37 -14.76
N PHE A 367 21.38 5.56 -14.29
CA PHE A 367 20.22 6.30 -14.81
C PHE A 367 20.53 7.72 -15.28
N GLY A 368 21.57 8.38 -14.76
CA GLY A 368 21.81 9.81 -15.04
C GLY A 368 21.98 10.12 -16.53
N THR A 369 22.63 9.23 -17.28
CA THR A 369 22.77 9.36 -18.75
C THR A 369 21.44 9.39 -19.50
N LEU A 370 20.45 8.60 -19.07
CA LEU A 370 19.09 8.59 -19.64
C LEU A 370 18.36 9.94 -19.44
N ASN A 371 18.77 10.71 -18.44
CA ASN A 371 18.20 12.01 -18.11
C ASN A 371 18.83 13.19 -18.87
N LYS A 372 19.98 12.99 -19.53
CA LYS A 372 20.71 14.05 -20.26
C LYS A 372 20.89 13.76 -21.75
N ALA A 373 21.52 12.62 -22.04
CA ALA A 373 21.73 12.15 -23.41
C ALA A 373 20.51 11.37 -23.91
N GLY A 374 19.77 10.75 -22.99
CA GLY A 374 18.63 9.91 -23.33
C GLY A 374 19.03 8.52 -23.82
N TYR A 375 18.08 7.85 -24.45
CA TYR A 375 18.31 6.63 -25.22
C TYR A 375 17.99 6.88 -26.69
N CYS A 376 18.77 6.30 -27.59
CA CYS A 376 18.60 6.40 -29.04
C CYS A 376 18.53 5.02 -29.70
N SER A 377 17.59 4.85 -30.63
CA SER A 377 17.52 3.71 -31.54
C SER A 377 17.40 4.20 -32.97
N GLY A 378 18.42 3.93 -33.79
CA GLY A 378 18.55 4.53 -35.12
C GLY A 378 18.58 6.07 -35.04
N THR A 379 17.60 6.72 -35.66
CA THR A 379 17.43 8.19 -35.65
C THR A 379 16.45 8.68 -34.58
N THR A 380 15.80 7.80 -33.83
CA THR A 380 14.82 8.16 -32.79
C THR A 380 15.51 8.20 -31.44
N CYS A 381 15.47 9.35 -30.76
CA CYS A 381 16.04 9.55 -29.42
C CYS A 381 14.99 10.12 -28.46
N HIS A 382 15.06 9.77 -27.18
CA HIS A 382 14.23 10.35 -26.12
C HIS A 382 15.02 10.53 -24.82
N VAL A 383 14.84 11.66 -24.14
CA VAL A 383 15.51 12.01 -22.88
C VAL A 383 14.50 11.92 -21.74
N PHE A 384 14.62 10.88 -20.92
CA PHE A 384 13.63 10.51 -19.92
C PHE A 384 13.70 11.42 -18.69
N ALA A 385 12.54 11.81 -18.16
CA ALA A 385 12.49 12.44 -16.85
C ALA A 385 12.84 11.41 -15.76
N VAL A 386 13.67 11.81 -14.80
CA VAL A 386 14.00 11.01 -13.62
C VAL A 386 13.32 11.60 -12.39
N ILE A 387 12.81 10.71 -11.54
CA ILE A 387 12.43 10.97 -10.16
C ILE A 387 13.26 10.05 -9.26
N ILE A 388 13.61 10.45 -8.04
CA ILE A 388 14.09 9.46 -7.06
C ILE A 388 12.84 8.78 -6.49
N GLY A 389 12.61 7.52 -6.89
CA GLY A 389 11.38 6.77 -6.60
C GLY A 389 11.21 6.50 -5.11
N GLU A 390 12.30 6.16 -4.43
CA GLU A 390 12.42 6.07 -2.97
C GLU A 390 13.83 6.49 -2.54
N PHE A 391 13.95 7.12 -1.38
CA PHE A 391 15.16 7.08 -0.58
C PHE A 391 14.83 7.15 0.91
N ASN A 392 15.65 6.52 1.75
CA ASN A 392 15.61 6.67 3.21
C ASN A 392 17.04 6.67 3.76
N VAL A 393 17.18 7.30 4.92
CA VAL A 393 18.45 7.57 5.60
C VAL A 393 18.18 7.54 7.11
N ASN A 394 19.01 6.83 7.86
CA ASN A 394 19.08 7.00 9.31
C ASN A 394 20.29 7.90 9.63
N PHE A 395 20.02 9.11 10.09
CA PHE A 395 21.01 10.13 10.39
C PHE A 395 21.81 9.91 11.69
N ASP A 396 21.69 8.73 12.31
CA ASP A 396 22.55 8.25 13.41
C ASP A 396 23.97 7.87 12.94
N ASP A 397 24.15 7.33 11.72
CA ASP A 397 25.48 7.00 11.17
C ASP A 397 26.05 8.20 10.37
N PRO A 398 27.26 8.69 10.68
CA PRO A 398 27.94 9.71 9.86
C PRO A 398 28.10 9.34 8.37
N LYS A 399 28.14 8.04 8.02
CA LYS A 399 28.14 7.58 6.62
C LYS A 399 26.83 7.91 5.91
N ASP A 400 25.71 7.87 6.62
CA ASP A 400 24.38 8.16 6.09
C ASP A 400 24.22 9.67 5.85
N VAL A 401 24.73 10.51 6.75
CA VAL A 401 24.84 11.96 6.54
C VAL A 401 25.70 12.27 5.31
N ALA A 402 26.85 11.61 5.16
CA ALA A 402 27.75 11.81 4.01
C ALA A 402 27.16 11.28 2.68
N CYS A 403 26.44 10.16 2.74
CA CYS A 403 25.68 9.60 1.63
C CYS A 403 24.57 10.56 1.17
N TYR A 404 23.72 11.00 2.09
CA TYR A 404 22.63 11.93 1.81
C TYR A 404 23.16 13.25 1.23
N THR A 405 24.22 13.82 1.82
CA THR A 405 24.86 15.03 1.31
C THR A 405 25.37 14.83 -0.13
N SER A 406 25.91 13.65 -0.44
CA SER A 406 26.37 13.31 -1.79
C SER A 406 25.23 13.13 -2.79
N LEU A 407 24.10 12.56 -2.36
CA LEU A 407 22.89 12.40 -3.17
C LEU A 407 22.20 13.75 -3.43
N ALA A 408 22.05 14.59 -2.40
CA ALA A 408 21.48 15.93 -2.53
C ALA A 408 22.33 16.85 -3.41
N GLN A 409 23.66 16.71 -3.38
CA GLN A 409 24.55 17.38 -4.34
C GLN A 409 24.29 16.92 -5.77
N TYR A 410 24.25 15.60 -6.01
CA TYR A 410 23.97 15.00 -7.32
C TYR A 410 22.64 15.48 -7.90
N MET A 411 21.54 15.35 -7.16
CA MET A 411 20.20 15.78 -7.57
C MET A 411 20.12 17.25 -8.05
N PHE A 412 21.03 18.12 -7.61
CA PHE A 412 21.04 19.55 -7.95
C PHE A 412 22.27 20.00 -8.75
N ASN A 413 23.14 19.08 -9.18
CA ASN A 413 24.43 19.37 -9.83
C ASN A 413 25.27 20.40 -9.04
N THR A 414 25.38 20.25 -7.72
CA THR A 414 26.18 21.16 -6.87
C THR A 414 27.53 20.57 -6.46
N ALA A 415 28.44 21.44 -6.01
CA ALA A 415 29.83 21.11 -5.69
C ALA A 415 30.54 20.35 -6.83
N GLY A 416 31.10 19.17 -6.57
CA GLY A 416 31.82 18.36 -7.56
C GLY A 416 30.95 17.36 -8.34
N SER A 417 29.62 17.35 -8.13
CA SER A 417 28.72 16.35 -8.69
C SER A 417 28.29 16.60 -10.14
N ASP A 418 28.50 17.82 -10.64
CA ASP A 418 28.14 18.31 -11.97
C ASP A 418 29.01 17.69 -13.08
N ASP A 419 28.85 16.38 -13.30
CA ASP A 419 29.60 15.55 -14.22
C ASP A 419 29.22 15.74 -15.71
N LYS A 420 28.27 16.66 -15.97
CA LYS A 420 27.65 16.98 -17.27
C LYS A 420 26.87 15.85 -17.95
N LYS A 421 26.67 14.71 -17.28
CA LYS A 421 26.01 13.51 -17.85
C LYS A 421 24.59 13.29 -17.36
N HIS A 422 24.09 14.11 -16.43
CA HIS A 422 22.68 14.17 -16.02
C HIS A 422 22.15 15.63 -16.13
N ASN A 423 20.83 15.83 -15.98
CA ASN A 423 20.26 17.14 -15.66
C ASN A 423 20.00 17.22 -14.14
N ASN A 424 19.46 18.34 -13.63
CA ASN A 424 18.99 18.38 -12.25
C ASN A 424 17.77 17.45 -12.10
N ILE A 425 17.76 16.67 -11.03
CA ILE A 425 16.73 15.70 -10.66
C ILE A 425 16.08 16.21 -9.36
N PRO A 426 15.24 17.27 -9.41
CA PRO A 426 14.70 17.90 -8.21
C PRO A 426 13.51 17.12 -7.61
N SER A 427 13.01 16.10 -8.31
CA SER A 427 11.80 15.35 -7.98
C SER A 427 12.12 14.06 -7.22
N PHE A 428 11.41 13.80 -6.13
CA PHE A 428 11.64 12.63 -5.27
C PHE A 428 10.40 12.21 -4.47
N PHE A 429 10.42 10.98 -3.96
CA PHE A 429 9.67 10.58 -2.76
C PHE A 429 10.65 10.12 -1.66
N ILE A 430 10.51 10.66 -0.45
CA ILE A 430 11.22 10.12 0.72
C ILE A 430 10.40 8.97 1.30
N TRP A 431 11.05 7.83 1.53
CA TRP A 431 10.46 6.73 2.28
C TRP A 431 10.65 6.99 3.78
N ALA A 432 9.62 7.11 4.60
CA ALA A 432 8.19 7.28 4.28
C ALA A 432 7.62 8.40 5.14
N TRP A 433 6.31 8.64 5.06
CA TRP A 433 5.61 9.36 6.13
C TRP A 433 5.66 8.56 7.44
N ASP A 434 5.40 7.27 7.33
CA ASP A 434 4.93 6.40 8.41
C ASP A 434 6.00 6.09 9.47
N ALA A 435 5.64 6.17 10.75
CA ALA A 435 6.62 6.14 11.83
C ALA A 435 7.24 4.75 12.06
N ASP A 436 6.51 3.69 11.71
CA ASP A 436 6.91 2.29 11.75
C ASP A 436 7.44 1.78 10.38
N ALA A 437 7.68 2.68 9.43
CA ALA A 437 8.32 2.40 8.16
C ALA A 437 9.74 1.81 8.35
N ASP A 438 9.81 0.49 8.15
CA ASP A 438 10.95 -0.38 8.40
C ASP A 438 11.61 -0.25 9.80
N LEU A 439 10.97 -0.88 10.78
CA LEU A 439 11.53 -1.15 12.11
C LEU A 439 12.73 -2.13 12.10
N THR A 440 13.03 -2.82 10.99
CA THR A 440 14.14 -3.79 10.88
C THR A 440 15.47 -3.08 10.62
N PHE A 441 15.46 -2.06 9.78
CA PHE A 441 16.59 -1.16 9.57
C PHE A 441 16.58 0.02 10.56
N GLY A 442 15.44 0.27 11.22
CA GLY A 442 15.31 1.28 12.28
C GLY A 442 15.27 2.71 11.75
N ASN A 443 14.81 2.88 10.50
CA ASN A 443 14.87 4.17 9.81
C ASN A 443 13.65 5.06 10.09
N GLY A 444 12.46 4.46 10.25
CA GLY A 444 11.19 5.16 10.43
C GLY A 444 10.86 6.14 9.29
N GLY A 445 9.91 7.03 9.55
CA GLY A 445 9.42 8.03 8.59
C GLY A 445 9.68 9.47 8.99
N ILE A 446 8.92 10.38 8.36
CA ILE A 446 8.76 11.78 8.75
C ILE A 446 8.01 11.90 10.08
N MET A 447 7.11 10.96 10.38
CA MET A 447 6.45 10.83 11.68
C MET A 447 7.38 10.18 12.72
N ALA A 448 7.34 10.70 13.95
CA ALA A 448 7.92 10.03 15.11
C ALA A 448 7.00 8.89 15.61
N THR A 449 7.55 7.96 16.38
CA THR A 449 6.88 6.70 16.80
C THR A 449 5.63 6.88 17.65
N ASN A 450 5.35 8.07 18.17
CA ASN A 450 4.11 8.41 18.86
C ASN A 450 2.98 8.86 17.90
N TRP A 451 3.25 8.93 16.59
CA TRP A 451 2.34 9.42 15.55
C TRP A 451 1.81 10.86 15.73
N HIS A 452 2.36 11.59 16.71
CA HIS A 452 2.05 12.99 16.98
C HIS A 452 3.17 13.90 16.47
N ASP A 453 4.42 13.60 16.80
CA ASP A 453 5.56 14.49 16.52
C ASP A 453 6.19 14.22 15.15
N ILE A 454 6.95 15.21 14.67
CA ILE A 454 7.72 15.13 13.42
C ILE A 454 9.19 14.81 13.72
N ASN A 455 9.76 13.90 12.92
CA ASN A 455 11.18 13.60 12.89
C ASN A 455 11.94 14.75 12.21
N TRP A 456 12.24 15.78 12.99
CA TRP A 456 12.81 17.04 12.49
C TRP A 456 14.17 16.88 11.82
N ASP A 457 14.98 15.89 12.18
CA ASP A 457 16.24 15.60 11.49
C ASP A 457 16.02 15.28 10.00
N LYS A 458 14.97 14.51 9.66
CA LYS A 458 14.62 14.25 8.25
C LYS A 458 14.13 15.51 7.55
N VAL A 459 13.34 16.35 8.22
CA VAL A 459 12.89 17.63 7.64
C VAL A 459 14.06 18.59 7.45
N TYR A 460 15.03 18.63 8.36
CA TYR A 460 16.24 19.45 8.24
C TYR A 460 17.15 18.97 7.10
N ALA A 461 17.28 17.66 6.92
CA ALA A 461 17.93 17.08 5.75
C ALA A 461 17.24 17.52 4.46
N LEU A 462 15.92 17.39 4.36
CA LEU A 462 15.14 17.72 3.17
C LEU A 462 15.17 19.22 2.82
N THR A 463 15.18 20.09 3.85
CA THR A 463 15.16 21.55 3.70
C THR A 463 16.55 22.18 3.58
N GLY A 464 17.61 21.51 4.05
CA GLY A 464 18.98 22.03 4.00
C GLY A 464 19.30 23.00 5.13
N VAL A 465 19.01 22.62 6.37
CA VAL A 465 19.31 23.42 7.57
C VAL A 465 20.07 22.63 8.65
N GLU A 466 20.52 23.33 9.69
CA GLU A 466 21.34 22.81 10.78
C GLU A 466 22.58 22.04 10.31
N ARG A 467 22.64 20.72 10.56
CA ARG A 467 23.76 19.84 10.20
C ARG A 467 23.80 19.48 8.71
N PHE A 468 22.76 19.83 7.94
CA PHE A 468 22.63 19.51 6.53
C PHE A 468 22.83 20.76 5.67
N THR A 469 24.08 21.00 5.25
CA THR A 469 24.45 22.19 4.45
C THR A 469 23.92 22.20 3.01
N GLN A 470 23.37 21.07 2.54
CA GLN A 470 22.69 20.92 1.26
C GLN A 470 21.45 20.05 1.49
N GLY A 471 20.27 20.61 1.23
CA GLY A 471 19.01 19.85 1.18
C GLY A 471 18.56 19.58 -0.25
N VAL A 472 17.43 18.89 -0.39
CA VAL A 472 16.76 18.63 -1.69
C VAL A 472 15.67 19.65 -2.00
N ASN A 473 15.76 20.85 -1.43
CA ASN A 473 14.84 21.97 -1.61
C ASN A 473 13.36 21.63 -1.33
N LEU A 474 13.09 20.97 -0.19
CA LEU A 474 11.77 21.02 0.44
C LEU A 474 11.55 22.43 1.02
N ILE A 475 10.33 22.97 0.94
CA ILE A 475 9.99 24.31 1.40
C ILE A 475 8.74 24.24 2.28
N PRO A 476 8.86 24.22 3.63
CA PRO A 476 7.74 24.19 4.55
C PRO A 476 7.05 25.56 4.71
N TRP A 477 5.84 25.56 5.27
CA TRP A 477 4.95 26.72 5.41
C TRP A 477 5.55 27.94 6.13
N TYR A 478 6.52 27.73 7.03
CA TYR A 478 7.20 28.79 7.79
C TYR A 478 8.34 29.46 7.01
N ASN A 479 8.68 28.98 5.82
CA ASN A 479 9.69 29.57 4.93
C ASN A 479 9.04 30.66 4.05
N THR A 480 9.69 31.81 3.89
CA THR A 480 9.17 32.91 3.05
C THR A 480 9.09 32.59 1.55
N ALA A 481 9.75 31.53 1.09
CA ALA A 481 9.61 31.00 -0.27
C ALA A 481 8.43 30.03 -0.44
N TYR A 482 7.68 29.71 0.64
CA TYR A 482 6.54 28.82 0.58
C TYR A 482 5.45 29.35 -0.35
N LYS A 483 4.91 28.44 -1.17
CA LYS A 483 3.69 28.66 -1.94
C LYS A 483 2.71 27.57 -1.50
N PRO A 484 1.58 27.91 -0.85
CA PRO A 484 0.56 26.91 -0.55
C PRO A 484 0.02 26.33 -1.85
N LEU A 485 -0.26 25.02 -1.85
CA LEU A 485 -1.01 24.38 -2.93
C LEU A 485 -2.49 24.80 -2.77
N LEU A 486 -2.92 25.83 -3.49
CA LEU A 486 -4.30 26.31 -3.38
C LEU A 486 -5.22 25.44 -4.23
N ALA A 487 -6.44 25.22 -3.75
CA ALA A 487 -7.50 24.60 -4.55
C ALA A 487 -7.88 25.45 -5.79
N SER A 488 -7.46 26.72 -5.84
CA SER A 488 -7.58 27.62 -7.00
C SER A 488 -6.42 27.54 -7.99
N ASP A 489 -5.32 26.87 -7.64
CA ASP A 489 -4.25 26.53 -8.60
C ASP A 489 -4.63 25.28 -9.42
N LEU A 490 -5.67 24.56 -8.98
CA LEU A 490 -6.46 23.63 -9.78
C LEU A 490 -7.41 24.48 -10.64
N GLU A 491 -7.54 24.19 -11.95
CA GLU A 491 -8.57 24.85 -12.76
C GLU A 491 -9.94 24.55 -12.16
N ALA A 492 -10.74 25.59 -11.89
CA ALA A 492 -11.87 25.57 -10.97
C ALA A 492 -12.85 24.39 -11.18
N THR A 493 -12.58 23.30 -10.46
CA THR A 493 -13.28 22.03 -10.62
C THR A 493 -14.69 22.16 -10.02
N PRO A 494 -15.76 21.78 -10.74
CA PRO A 494 -17.10 21.79 -10.17
C PRO A 494 -17.15 20.84 -8.95
N SER A 495 -17.80 21.28 -7.87
CA SER A 495 -17.84 20.55 -6.61
C SER A 495 -18.28 19.09 -6.83
N PRO A 496 -17.54 18.09 -6.33
CA PRO A 496 -17.88 16.68 -6.53
C PRO A 496 -19.30 16.36 -6.04
N PRO A 497 -20.00 15.41 -6.69
CA PRO A 497 -21.20 14.84 -6.10
C PRO A 497 -20.84 14.24 -4.73
N GLY A 498 -21.74 14.41 -3.75
CA GLY A 498 -21.55 13.80 -2.44
C GLY A 498 -21.37 12.29 -2.55
N ALA A 499 -20.58 11.71 -1.64
CA ALA A 499 -20.23 10.28 -1.66
C ALA A 499 -21.49 9.41 -1.90
N PRO A 500 -21.43 8.44 -2.84
CA PRO A 500 -22.61 7.74 -3.31
C PRO A 500 -23.33 7.07 -2.15
N SER A 501 -24.58 7.49 -1.91
CA SER A 501 -25.42 6.93 -0.85
C SER A 501 -25.49 5.42 -1.00
N ALA A 502 -25.10 4.68 0.04
CA ALA A 502 -25.07 3.22 0.02
C ALA A 502 -26.40 2.66 -0.49
N PRO A 503 -26.38 1.67 -1.41
CA PRO A 503 -27.61 1.14 -2.00
C PRO A 503 -28.54 0.63 -0.91
N SER A 504 -29.80 1.06 -0.93
CA SER A 504 -30.79 0.72 0.07
C SER A 504 -31.09 -0.79 0.06
N GLY A 505 -30.41 -1.52 0.95
CA GLY A 505 -30.64 -2.94 1.15
C GLY A 505 -32.11 -3.23 1.52
N PRO A 506 -32.64 -4.41 1.17
CA PRO A 506 -34.03 -4.76 1.44
C PRO A 506 -34.32 -4.64 2.94
N THR A 507 -35.35 -3.87 3.29
CA THR A 507 -35.71 -3.55 4.67
C THR A 507 -36.18 -4.79 5.42
N VAL A 508 -35.29 -5.43 6.17
CA VAL A 508 -35.66 -6.49 7.12
C VAL A 508 -36.49 -5.86 8.23
N GLN A 509 -37.77 -6.23 8.31
CA GLN A 509 -38.66 -5.79 9.38
C GLN A 509 -38.11 -6.27 10.74
N ALA A 510 -37.82 -5.32 11.63
CA ALA A 510 -37.47 -5.62 13.00
C ALA A 510 -38.69 -6.18 13.74
N ILE A 511 -38.56 -7.40 14.26
CA ILE A 511 -39.47 -7.91 15.29
C ILE A 511 -39.03 -7.27 16.61
N ALA A 512 -39.93 -6.53 17.25
CA ALA A 512 -39.65 -5.85 18.50
C ALA A 512 -40.12 -6.68 19.69
N GLU A 513 -39.19 -7.08 20.57
CA GLU A 513 -39.39 -7.44 21.98
C GLU A 513 -37.99 -7.64 22.61
N GLY A 514 -37.69 -7.18 23.83
CA GLY A 514 -38.50 -6.42 24.78
C GLY A 514 -37.64 -5.55 25.71
N ILE A 515 -38.29 -4.74 26.55
CA ILE A 515 -37.63 -3.74 27.40
C ILE A 515 -37.08 -4.38 28.68
N PHE A 516 -35.80 -4.12 28.99
CA PHE A 516 -35.32 -4.10 30.37
C PHE A 516 -34.59 -2.80 30.66
N ASN A 517 -34.99 -2.12 31.74
CA ASN A 517 -34.48 -0.82 32.14
C ASN A 517 -33.84 -0.95 33.53
N VAL A 518 -32.55 -0.61 33.66
CA VAL A 518 -31.83 -0.64 34.92
C VAL A 518 -31.11 0.69 35.10
N SER A 519 -31.74 1.60 35.83
CA SER A 519 -31.18 2.90 36.18
C SER A 519 -30.25 2.82 37.39
N GLY A 520 -29.01 3.28 37.25
CA GLY A 520 -28.20 3.80 38.35
C GLY A 520 -27.40 2.79 39.18
N VAL A 521 -26.13 2.61 38.82
CA VAL A 521 -25.04 2.32 39.77
C VAL A 521 -23.89 3.27 39.46
N GLY A 522 -23.40 3.99 40.47
CA GLY A 522 -22.24 4.87 40.31
C GLY A 522 -20.94 4.06 40.21
N VAL A 523 -20.09 4.37 39.23
CA VAL A 523 -18.81 3.66 39.03
C VAL A 523 -17.77 4.17 40.04
N PRO A 524 -17.22 3.33 40.94
CA PRO A 524 -16.07 3.68 41.75
C PRO A 524 -14.78 3.65 40.91
N PRO A 525 -13.76 4.45 41.24
CA PRO A 525 -12.49 4.46 40.49
C PRO A 525 -11.77 3.11 40.58
N LEU A 526 -11.09 2.71 39.50
CA LEU A 526 -10.34 1.45 39.46
C LEU A 526 -9.14 1.48 40.41
N ASP A 527 -9.06 0.47 41.29
CA ASP A 527 -7.90 0.24 42.16
C ASP A 527 -6.75 -0.41 41.38
N THR A 528 -5.71 0.37 41.11
CA THR A 528 -4.49 -0.05 40.39
C THR A 528 -3.66 -1.08 41.16
N LYS A 529 -3.89 -1.30 42.46
CA LYS A 529 -3.09 -2.23 43.28
C LYS A 529 -3.21 -3.69 42.87
N LYS A 530 -4.31 -4.11 42.23
CA LYS A 530 -4.56 -5.53 41.92
C LYS A 530 -3.64 -6.11 40.83
N GLN A 531 -3.16 -5.29 39.88
CA GLN A 531 -2.23 -5.76 38.85
C GLN A 531 -0.84 -6.12 39.42
N GLY A 532 -0.42 -5.49 40.53
CA GLY A 532 0.87 -5.75 41.17
C GLY A 532 1.00 -7.14 41.79
N TRP A 533 -0.11 -7.79 42.16
CA TRP A 533 -0.10 -9.09 42.86
C TRP A 533 0.36 -10.23 41.94
N VAL A 534 -0.12 -10.26 40.70
CA VAL A 534 0.25 -11.30 39.71
C VAL A 534 1.73 -11.20 39.34
N ILE A 535 2.25 -9.98 39.18
CA ILE A 535 3.65 -9.73 38.80
C ILE A 535 4.61 -10.14 39.92
N ASN A 536 4.29 -9.83 41.18
CA ASN A 536 5.14 -10.19 42.32
C ASN A 536 5.15 -11.72 42.59
N ALA A 537 4.00 -12.39 42.54
CA ALA A 537 3.92 -13.84 42.74
C ALA A 537 4.77 -14.63 41.72
N ILE A 538 4.82 -14.19 40.46
CA ILE A 538 5.66 -14.79 39.42
C ILE A 538 7.15 -14.48 39.69
N ARG A 539 7.48 -13.25 40.10
CA ARG A 539 8.86 -12.82 40.41
C ARG A 539 9.45 -13.62 41.57
N ASP A 540 8.70 -13.79 42.65
CA ASP A 540 9.20 -14.45 43.88
C ASP A 540 9.35 -15.96 43.71
N ALA A 541 8.52 -16.60 42.87
CA ALA A 541 8.69 -18.00 42.48
C ALA A 541 9.97 -18.23 41.65
N VAL A 542 10.34 -17.29 40.76
CA VAL A 542 11.48 -17.46 39.84
C VAL A 542 12.81 -17.00 40.43
N ASN A 543 12.82 -15.99 41.32
CA ASN A 543 14.04 -15.54 42.00
C ASN A 543 14.74 -16.69 42.78
N ASN A 544 13.97 -17.65 43.31
CA ASN A 544 14.49 -18.84 43.99
C ASN A 544 15.15 -19.87 43.05
N ALA A 545 15.04 -19.70 41.72
CA ALA A 545 15.61 -20.60 40.71
C ALA A 545 16.84 -20.02 39.97
N GLY A 546 17.23 -18.76 40.25
CA GLY A 546 18.47 -18.17 39.73
C GLY A 546 18.50 -17.87 38.22
N THR A 547 17.35 -17.58 37.60
CA THR A 547 17.24 -17.31 36.15
C THR A 547 16.67 -15.93 35.83
N ASN A 548 17.21 -15.27 34.80
CA ASN A 548 16.71 -13.98 34.32
C ASN A 548 15.42 -14.17 33.52
N THR A 549 14.45 -13.28 33.74
CA THR A 549 13.15 -13.30 33.06
C THR A 549 12.77 -11.89 32.63
N THR A 550 12.32 -11.72 31.39
CA THR A 550 11.69 -10.47 30.93
C THR A 550 10.20 -10.71 30.72
N THR A 551 9.40 -9.83 31.32
CA THR A 551 7.95 -9.79 31.12
C THR A 551 7.60 -8.54 30.32
N SER A 552 6.73 -8.69 29.33
CA SER A 552 6.24 -7.59 28.51
C SER A 552 4.73 -7.68 28.38
N THR A 553 4.09 -6.51 28.41
CA THR A 553 2.64 -6.34 28.29
C THR A 553 2.36 -5.24 27.28
N SER A 554 2.06 -5.62 26.03
CA SER A 554 1.47 -4.72 25.03
C SER A 554 0.02 -5.12 24.80
N GLY A 555 -0.90 -4.23 25.19
CA GLY A 555 -2.35 -4.46 25.09
C GLY A 555 -2.83 -5.74 25.80
N ARG A 556 -3.67 -6.52 25.11
CA ARG A 556 -4.43 -7.66 25.67
C ARG A 556 -3.64 -8.98 25.75
N ARG A 557 -2.31 -8.95 25.65
CA ARG A 557 -1.44 -10.15 25.68
C ARG A 557 -0.44 -10.06 26.82
N LEU A 558 -0.42 -11.08 27.67
CA LEU A 558 0.69 -11.32 28.59
C LEU A 558 1.73 -12.21 27.89
N GLN A 559 2.93 -11.69 27.69
CA GLN A 559 4.04 -12.44 27.10
C GLN A 559 5.17 -12.59 28.13
N VAL A 560 5.47 -13.84 28.47
CA VAL A 560 6.56 -14.20 29.39
C VAL A 560 7.70 -14.81 28.58
N ALA A 561 8.86 -14.18 28.63
CA ALA A 561 10.08 -14.65 27.98
C ALA A 561 11.07 -15.16 29.04
N ILE A 562 11.40 -16.45 28.97
CA ILE A 562 12.36 -17.10 29.87
C ILE A 562 13.62 -17.45 29.07
N THR A 563 14.78 -17.02 29.57
CA THR A 563 16.10 -17.26 28.98
C THR A 563 17.08 -17.75 30.04
N SER A 564 17.67 -18.93 29.81
CA SER A 564 18.78 -19.45 30.63
C SER A 564 19.97 -19.79 29.75
N SER A 565 21.17 -19.48 30.25
CA SER A 565 22.44 -19.83 29.63
C SER A 565 23.10 -21.09 30.23
N LYS A 566 22.50 -21.71 31.25
CA LYS A 566 23.05 -22.91 31.93
C LYS A 566 21.98 -23.91 32.37
N ALA A 567 22.23 -25.18 32.04
CA ALA A 567 21.63 -26.39 32.60
C ALA A 567 20.10 -26.60 32.47
N THR A 568 19.67 -27.80 32.86
CA THR A 568 18.38 -28.42 32.53
C THR A 568 17.20 -27.78 33.24
N PHE A 569 16.15 -27.41 32.49
CA PHE A 569 14.90 -26.86 33.02
C PHE A 569 13.84 -27.96 33.10
N THR A 570 13.51 -28.44 34.30
CA THR A 570 12.68 -29.67 34.48
C THR A 570 11.18 -29.43 34.47
N SER A 571 10.69 -28.31 34.99
CA SER A 571 9.28 -27.92 34.87
C SER A 571 9.05 -26.43 35.12
N ALA A 572 7.90 -25.93 34.67
CA ALA A 572 7.30 -24.68 35.15
C ALA A 572 5.83 -24.97 35.50
N THR A 573 5.34 -24.41 36.62
CA THR A 573 3.95 -24.56 37.07
C THR A 573 3.33 -23.18 37.23
N ILE A 574 2.18 -22.96 36.59
CA ILE A 574 1.32 -21.78 36.82
C ILE A 574 0.13 -22.27 37.64
N THR A 575 -0.04 -21.73 38.85
CA THR A 575 -1.00 -22.23 39.86
C THR A 575 -2.36 -21.55 39.82
N SER A 576 -2.46 -20.35 39.24
CA SER A 576 -3.73 -19.63 38.99
C SER A 576 -3.53 -18.50 37.97
N ILE A 577 -4.58 -18.18 37.22
CA ILE A 577 -4.75 -16.88 36.57
C ILE A 577 -5.94 -16.21 37.28
N GLY A 578 -5.73 -15.03 37.86
CA GLY A 578 -6.74 -14.37 38.70
C GLY A 578 -7.92 -13.80 37.90
N ASP A 579 -9.09 -13.73 38.55
CA ASP A 579 -10.34 -13.32 37.91
C ASP A 579 -10.26 -11.92 37.27
N SER A 580 -10.56 -11.85 35.98
CA SER A 580 -10.75 -10.60 35.23
C SER A 580 -12.24 -10.46 34.89
N PRO A 581 -12.95 -9.43 35.38
CA PRO A 581 -14.38 -9.25 35.12
C PRO A 581 -14.70 -8.69 33.72
N ALA A 582 -13.76 -8.79 32.77
CA ALA A 582 -13.90 -8.26 31.42
C ALA A 582 -14.53 -9.29 30.47
N THR A 583 -15.53 -8.87 29.70
CA THR A 583 -16.36 -9.73 28.84
C THR A 583 -15.69 -10.22 27.54
N ASN A 584 -14.36 -10.15 27.43
CA ASN A 584 -13.61 -10.35 26.18
C ASN A 584 -12.42 -11.31 26.34
N SER A 585 -12.12 -12.07 25.27
CA SER A 585 -11.10 -13.12 25.24
C SER A 585 -9.70 -12.67 25.68
N SER A 586 -9.04 -13.49 26.49
CA SER A 586 -7.64 -13.33 26.88
C SER A 586 -6.75 -14.39 26.23
N ILE A 587 -5.52 -14.01 25.86
CA ILE A 587 -4.52 -14.90 25.24
C ILE A 587 -3.23 -14.85 26.08
N VAL A 588 -2.78 -16.02 26.54
CA VAL A 588 -1.49 -16.18 27.23
C VAL A 588 -0.53 -16.94 26.30
N VAL A 589 0.65 -16.34 26.06
CA VAL A 589 1.69 -16.93 25.19
C VAL A 589 2.98 -17.09 25.98
N ILE A 590 3.40 -18.35 26.15
CA ILE A 590 4.69 -18.70 26.75
C ILE A 590 5.69 -18.94 25.63
N ARG A 591 6.79 -18.16 25.60
CA ARG A 591 7.87 -18.30 24.62
C ARG A 591 9.18 -18.51 25.38
N MET A 592 9.86 -19.63 25.12
CA MET A 592 11.18 -19.95 25.66
C MET A 592 12.24 -19.87 24.56
N ILE A 593 13.40 -19.29 24.86
CA ILE A 593 14.48 -19.07 23.89
C ILE A 593 15.75 -19.74 24.43
N GLY A 594 16.14 -20.86 23.82
CA GLY A 594 17.41 -21.53 24.08
C GLY A 594 18.53 -20.96 23.22
N THR A 595 19.67 -20.65 23.82
CA THR A 595 20.74 -19.82 23.21
C THR A 595 22.01 -20.58 22.80
N ALA A 596 22.01 -21.92 22.82
CA ALA A 596 23.19 -22.73 22.51
C ALA A 596 22.84 -23.98 21.67
N PRO A 597 23.44 -24.17 20.47
CA PRO A 597 23.33 -25.41 19.71
C PRO A 597 23.95 -26.60 20.46
N GLY A 598 23.31 -27.77 20.40
CA GLY A 598 23.86 -29.05 20.88
C GLY A 598 23.32 -29.56 22.22
N ASN A 599 22.63 -28.74 23.02
CA ASN A 599 22.01 -29.20 24.27
C ASN A 599 20.63 -29.81 24.02
N SER A 600 20.44 -31.08 24.41
CA SER A 600 19.11 -31.69 24.47
C SER A 600 18.42 -31.31 25.80
N ALA A 601 17.26 -30.66 25.71
CA ALA A 601 16.44 -30.29 26.86
C ALA A 601 15.11 -31.05 26.82
N THR A 602 14.75 -31.64 27.95
CA THR A 602 13.48 -32.39 28.11
C THR A 602 12.53 -31.52 28.93
N PHE A 603 11.40 -31.14 28.34
CA PHE A 603 10.44 -30.20 28.96
C PHE A 603 9.13 -30.91 29.33
N ALA A 604 8.58 -30.53 30.48
CA ALA A 604 7.19 -30.77 30.84
C ALA A 604 6.58 -29.47 31.39
N ALA A 605 5.55 -28.95 30.73
CA ALA A 605 4.73 -27.87 31.26
C ALA A 605 3.50 -28.47 31.95
N THR A 606 3.15 -27.96 33.14
CA THR A 606 1.89 -28.30 33.83
C THR A 606 1.14 -27.02 34.13
N VAL A 607 -0.04 -26.88 33.55
CA VAL A 607 -0.97 -25.79 33.85
C VAL A 607 -2.11 -26.38 34.68
N LYS A 608 -2.37 -25.79 35.84
CA LYS A 608 -3.41 -26.24 36.78
C LYS A 608 -4.52 -25.22 36.89
N ASN A 609 -5.72 -25.70 37.20
CA ASN A 609 -6.89 -24.88 37.57
C ASN A 609 -7.22 -23.77 36.54
N VAL A 610 -7.32 -24.12 35.25
CA VAL A 610 -7.82 -23.17 34.23
C VAL A 610 -9.35 -23.11 34.34
N VAL A 611 -9.89 -21.96 34.73
CA VAL A 611 -11.34 -21.73 34.88
C VAL A 611 -11.80 -20.70 33.83
N GLY A 612 -12.60 -21.14 32.85
CA GLY A 612 -13.14 -20.25 31.81
C GLY A 612 -14.38 -19.49 32.27
N ILE A 613 -14.20 -18.35 32.97
CA ILE A 613 -15.32 -17.53 33.48
C ILE A 613 -15.57 -16.33 32.53
N GLY A 614 -16.66 -16.41 31.77
CA GLY A 614 -17.08 -15.35 30.84
C GLY A 614 -17.66 -15.91 29.54
N ALA A 615 -18.33 -15.06 28.75
CA ALA A 615 -19.03 -15.48 27.52
C ALA A 615 -18.09 -15.75 26.31
N ALA A 616 -16.77 -15.71 26.49
CA ALA A 616 -15.77 -15.77 25.43
C ALA A 616 -14.71 -16.85 25.72
N SER A 617 -14.16 -17.47 24.67
CA SER A 617 -13.17 -18.55 24.77
C SER A 617 -11.81 -18.05 25.25
N THR A 618 -11.16 -18.79 26.15
CA THR A 618 -9.75 -18.57 26.52
C THR A 618 -8.82 -19.38 25.61
N GLN A 619 -7.71 -18.79 25.17
CA GLN A 619 -6.73 -19.44 24.31
C GLN A 619 -5.37 -19.59 25.00
N LEU A 620 -4.85 -20.81 25.00
CA LEU A 620 -3.51 -21.13 25.48
C LEU A 620 -2.62 -21.55 24.29
N GLY A 621 -1.45 -20.90 24.17
CA GLY A 621 -0.47 -21.17 23.11
C GLY A 621 0.94 -21.40 23.67
N VAL A 622 1.58 -22.49 23.24
CA VAL A 622 2.97 -22.80 23.58
C VAL A 622 3.80 -22.83 22.29
N GLN A 623 4.81 -21.96 22.20
CA GLN A 623 5.71 -21.87 21.06
C GLN A 623 7.12 -22.31 21.46
N ASN A 624 7.66 -23.31 20.74
CA ASN A 624 9.02 -23.80 20.92
C ASN A 624 9.99 -23.15 19.90
N SER A 625 11.30 -23.37 20.05
CA SER A 625 12.36 -22.70 19.28
C SER A 625 12.47 -23.09 17.79
N CYS A 626 11.57 -23.92 17.26
CA CYS A 626 11.51 -24.29 15.84
C CYS A 626 10.34 -23.56 15.16
N PRO A 627 10.59 -22.69 14.15
CA PRO A 627 9.52 -22.02 13.41
C PRO A 627 8.53 -23.01 12.78
N GLY A 628 7.24 -22.78 12.98
CA GLY A 628 6.14 -23.62 12.46
C GLY A 628 5.48 -24.55 13.49
N CYS A 629 6.18 -24.94 14.56
CA CYS A 629 5.61 -25.82 15.59
C CYS A 629 4.78 -25.05 16.63
N PHE A 630 3.47 -24.93 16.40
CA PHE A 630 2.52 -24.25 17.30
C PHE A 630 1.46 -25.21 17.85
N TRP A 631 1.26 -25.20 19.17
CA TRP A 631 0.18 -25.94 19.83
C TRP A 631 -0.87 -24.96 20.35
N ARG A 632 -2.13 -25.19 19.99
CA ARG A 632 -3.30 -24.38 20.38
C ARG A 632 -4.30 -25.25 21.13
N ILE A 633 -4.77 -24.75 22.27
CA ILE A 633 -5.93 -25.31 22.99
C ILE A 633 -6.93 -24.16 23.20
N ASP A 634 -8.12 -24.31 22.62
CA ASP A 634 -9.27 -23.43 22.88
C ASP A 634 -10.10 -24.01 24.04
N VAL A 635 -10.36 -23.21 25.06
CA VAL A 635 -11.18 -23.61 26.22
C VAL A 635 -12.52 -22.89 26.15
N ALA A 636 -13.61 -23.66 26.15
CA ALA A 636 -14.97 -23.14 26.04
C ALA A 636 -15.46 -22.53 27.38
N PRO A 637 -16.31 -21.49 27.34
CA PRO A 637 -16.98 -20.91 28.51
C PRO A 637 -17.54 -21.95 29.48
N GLY A 638 -17.34 -21.73 30.78
CA GLY A 638 -17.79 -22.63 31.85
C GLY A 638 -16.97 -23.92 32.03
N THR A 639 -15.98 -24.18 31.16
CA THR A 639 -15.11 -25.37 31.29
C THR A 639 -14.05 -25.12 32.36
N THR A 640 -13.86 -26.09 33.25
CA THR A 640 -12.73 -26.14 34.19
C THR A 640 -11.78 -27.26 33.79
N ILE A 641 -10.49 -26.94 33.61
CA ILE A 641 -9.45 -27.94 33.32
C ILE A 641 -8.47 -27.96 34.50
N ASN A 642 -8.51 -29.06 35.27
CA ASN A 642 -7.76 -29.20 36.52
C ASN A 642 -6.26 -29.40 36.28
N ASP A 643 -5.90 -30.16 35.25
CA ASP A 643 -4.53 -30.50 34.88
C ASP A 643 -4.39 -30.62 33.35
N ILE A 644 -3.36 -30.00 32.78
CA ILE A 644 -2.85 -30.29 31.43
C ILE A 644 -1.36 -30.63 31.55
N THR A 645 -0.95 -31.79 31.03
CA THR A 645 0.44 -32.25 31.03
C THR A 645 0.87 -32.66 29.63
N THR A 646 1.88 -32.00 29.07
CA THR A 646 2.46 -32.36 27.77
C THR A 646 3.52 -33.44 27.92
N GLY A 647 3.36 -34.58 27.23
CA GLY A 647 4.37 -35.64 27.20
C GLY A 647 5.66 -35.20 26.49
N SER A 648 6.81 -35.69 26.98
CA SER A 648 8.14 -35.29 26.49
C SER A 648 8.59 -36.08 25.24
N LYS A 649 9.31 -35.42 24.33
CA LYS A 649 10.14 -36.04 23.28
C LYS A 649 11.50 -35.33 23.22
N SER A 650 12.58 -36.10 23.04
CA SER A 650 13.94 -35.58 22.81
C SER A 650 14.20 -35.43 21.31
N ALA A 651 14.58 -34.24 20.86
CA ALA A 651 14.95 -33.97 19.47
C ALA A 651 16.46 -34.18 19.26
N THR A 652 16.85 -35.34 18.73
CA THR A 652 18.24 -35.67 18.41
C THR A 652 18.39 -36.12 16.95
N GLY A 653 18.52 -35.16 16.03
CA GLY A 653 18.74 -35.42 14.61
C GLY A 653 19.02 -34.14 13.82
N ALA A 654 20.00 -34.17 12.92
CA ALA A 654 20.34 -33.03 12.06
C ALA A 654 19.52 -33.09 10.76
N CYS A 655 18.80 -32.01 10.44
CA CYS A 655 18.03 -31.94 9.19
C CYS A 655 18.96 -31.82 7.97
N LYS A 656 18.88 -32.79 7.07
CA LYS A 656 19.29 -32.65 5.66
C LYS A 656 18.07 -32.96 4.79
N THR A 657 17.59 -31.96 4.07
CA THR A 657 16.42 -32.06 3.19
C THR A 657 16.85 -31.99 1.73
N LYS A 658 16.43 -32.97 0.92
CA LYS A 658 16.49 -32.92 -0.54
C LYS A 658 15.25 -33.59 -1.11
N TYR A 659 14.32 -32.76 -1.61
CA TYR A 659 12.93 -33.10 -1.90
C TYR A 659 12.12 -33.49 -0.65
N GLY A 660 10.83 -33.13 -0.65
CA GLY A 660 10.01 -33.08 0.56
C GLY A 660 8.94 -34.17 0.64
N SER A 661 8.58 -34.53 1.88
CA SER A 661 7.28 -35.11 2.27
C SER A 661 7.16 -35.14 3.80
N PHE A 662 5.95 -35.41 4.29
CA PHE A 662 5.58 -35.43 5.71
C PHE A 662 6.40 -36.42 6.55
N CYS A 663 6.66 -36.05 7.81
CA CYS A 663 6.92 -36.99 8.89
C CYS A 663 5.65 -37.17 9.73
N LEU A 664 4.95 -38.29 9.53
CA LEU A 664 4.09 -38.87 10.57
C LEU A 664 4.89 -39.94 11.31
N ASP A 665 4.90 -39.89 12.63
CA ASP A 665 5.48 -40.96 13.45
C ASP A 665 4.66 -41.14 14.75
N GLY A 666 3.97 -42.27 14.84
CA GLY A 666 2.84 -42.47 15.74
C GLY A 666 3.21 -43.12 17.07
N THR A 667 2.65 -42.61 18.17
CA THR A 667 2.53 -43.32 19.46
C THR A 667 1.49 -42.61 20.32
N GLY A 668 0.82 -43.36 21.22
CA GLY A 668 -0.45 -42.94 21.83
C GLY A 668 -0.36 -41.93 22.99
N TYR A 669 -1.52 -41.37 23.33
CA TYR A 669 -1.75 -40.51 24.49
C TYR A 669 -2.98 -41.01 25.27
N THR A 670 -2.96 -40.89 26.61
CA THR A 670 -4.07 -41.32 27.47
C THR A 670 -4.77 -40.10 28.06
N VAL A 671 -6.06 -39.91 27.73
CA VAL A 671 -6.89 -38.83 28.32
C VAL A 671 -7.54 -39.36 29.60
N ALA A 672 -7.22 -38.76 30.75
CA ALA A 672 -7.79 -39.13 32.03
C ALA A 672 -9.13 -38.40 32.28
N LYS A 673 -10.24 -39.16 32.30
CA LYS A 673 -11.59 -38.78 32.74
C LYS A 673 -12.11 -37.39 32.31
N VAL A 674 -12.94 -37.38 31.28
CA VAL A 674 -14.07 -36.43 31.19
C VAL A 674 -15.27 -37.08 31.88
N GLN A 675 -16.01 -36.32 32.71
CA GLN A 675 -17.33 -36.73 33.21
C GLN A 675 -18.35 -35.64 32.89
N GLY A 676 -19.35 -35.99 32.09
CA GLY A 676 -20.50 -35.14 31.73
C GLY A 676 -21.67 -36.04 31.33
N ILE A 677 -22.90 -35.65 31.72
CA ILE A 677 -24.10 -36.48 31.60
C ILE A 677 -25.05 -35.86 30.57
N ILE A 678 -25.28 -36.55 29.45
CA ILE A 678 -26.43 -36.33 28.55
C ILE A 678 -26.93 -37.71 28.11
N ALA A 679 -28.25 -37.88 27.96
CA ALA A 679 -28.88 -39.16 27.64
C ALA A 679 -29.78 -39.08 26.39
N GLY A 680 -29.68 -40.11 25.53
CA GLY A 680 -30.78 -40.64 24.71
C GLY A 680 -31.22 -39.88 23.46
N LEU A 681 -30.94 -40.44 22.28
CA LEU A 681 -31.96 -40.97 21.36
C LEU A 681 -31.31 -41.83 20.24
N VAL A 682 -32.11 -42.66 19.56
CA VAL A 682 -31.66 -43.76 18.66
C VAL A 682 -32.61 -43.89 17.46
N LEU A 683 -32.17 -44.62 16.41
CA LEU A 683 -32.78 -44.93 15.10
C LEU A 683 -32.57 -43.85 13.99
N GLY A 684 -32.29 -44.21 12.73
CA GLY A 684 -31.88 -45.54 12.20
C GLY A 684 -32.11 -45.74 10.68
N LEU A 685 -31.49 -46.79 10.11
CA LEU A 685 -31.76 -47.42 8.78
C LEU A 685 -31.42 -46.58 7.51
N LEU A 686 -31.43 -47.14 6.28
CA LEU A 686 -30.62 -48.22 5.68
C LEU A 686 -30.78 -48.19 4.11
N PHE A 687 -30.13 -49.10 3.36
CA PHE A 687 -30.16 -49.28 1.88
C PHE A 687 -29.43 -48.22 1.01
N GLY A 688 -28.94 -48.52 -0.21
CA GLY A 688 -28.76 -49.85 -0.85
C GLY A 688 -28.37 -49.85 -2.35
N ALA A 689 -27.21 -50.44 -2.67
CA ALA A 689 -26.84 -51.23 -3.87
C ALA A 689 -27.08 -50.77 -5.35
N ALA A 690 -25.95 -50.57 -6.07
CA ALA A 690 -25.50 -51.32 -7.28
C ALA A 690 -25.96 -50.97 -8.74
N VAL A 691 -25.23 -51.61 -9.69
CA VAL A 691 -25.39 -51.69 -11.18
C VAL A 691 -24.93 -50.44 -11.97
N THR A 692 -24.04 -50.40 -12.98
CA THR A 692 -23.24 -51.32 -13.87
C THR A 692 -23.63 -51.21 -15.37
N GLY A 693 -22.63 -51.00 -16.25
CA GLY A 693 -22.76 -50.91 -17.73
C GLY A 693 -22.26 -49.56 -18.30
N CYS A 694 -21.21 -49.37 -19.11
CA CYS A 694 -20.34 -50.20 -20.00
C CYS A 694 -20.71 -50.21 -21.51
N ILE A 695 -19.71 -50.41 -22.38
CA ILE A 695 -19.74 -50.60 -23.87
C ILE A 695 -19.90 -49.29 -24.73
N ILE A 696 -19.33 -49.12 -25.95
CA ILE A 696 -17.96 -49.29 -26.54
C ILE A 696 -17.95 -48.85 -28.05
N TRP A 697 -16.85 -48.21 -28.55
CA TRP A 697 -16.47 -48.04 -30.00
C TRP A 697 -17.45 -47.28 -30.95
N TRP A 698 -17.25 -46.89 -32.24
CA TRP A 698 -16.14 -46.81 -33.26
C TRP A 698 -16.61 -45.86 -34.43
N CYS A 699 -15.90 -45.42 -35.50
CA CYS A 699 -14.48 -45.31 -35.92
C CYS A 699 -14.34 -44.36 -37.17
N CYS A 700 -13.12 -44.18 -37.70
CA CYS A 700 -12.72 -43.63 -39.04
C CYS A 700 -13.11 -42.15 -39.39
N VAL A 701 -12.27 -41.23 -39.91
CA VAL A 701 -11.00 -41.17 -40.70
C VAL A 701 -11.17 -41.00 -42.22
N HIS A 702 -11.01 -39.76 -42.74
CA HIS A 702 -10.37 -39.31 -44.02
C HIS A 702 -10.71 -37.79 -44.29
N LYS A 703 -10.07 -36.99 -45.18
CA LYS A 703 -8.63 -36.73 -45.47
C LYS A 703 -8.48 -35.51 -46.44
N ARG A 704 -7.39 -34.72 -46.30
CA ARG A 704 -6.83 -33.72 -47.26
C ARG A 704 -7.47 -32.31 -47.44
N ALA A 705 -6.58 -31.40 -47.85
CA ALA A 705 -6.67 -29.97 -48.15
C ALA A 705 -7.49 -29.66 -49.45
N THR A 706 -7.75 -28.42 -49.90
CA THR A 706 -6.85 -27.23 -50.06
C THR A 706 -7.53 -25.85 -49.92
N GLU A 707 -6.69 -24.80 -50.05
CA GLU A 707 -6.97 -23.47 -50.64
C GLU A 707 -7.28 -22.21 -49.78
N PHE A 708 -6.93 -21.07 -50.38
CA PHE A 708 -6.88 -19.71 -49.81
C PHE A 708 -8.25 -19.02 -49.83
N GLN A 709 -8.60 -18.32 -48.74
CA GLN A 709 -9.37 -17.06 -48.82
C GLN A 709 -8.80 -16.04 -47.81
N GLY A 710 -8.75 -14.77 -48.21
CA GLY A 710 -8.29 -13.68 -47.35
C GLY A 710 -9.28 -13.38 -46.20
N PRO A 711 -8.87 -12.56 -45.21
CA PRO A 711 -9.67 -12.29 -44.02
C PRO A 711 -10.98 -11.57 -44.35
N LYS A 712 -12.10 -12.30 -44.27
CA LYS A 712 -13.43 -11.71 -44.26
C LYS A 712 -13.66 -10.93 -42.95
N PRO A 713 -14.41 -9.82 -42.96
CA PRO A 713 -14.65 -9.03 -41.76
C PRO A 713 -15.31 -9.88 -40.68
N VAL A 714 -14.75 -9.84 -39.46
CA VAL A 714 -15.27 -10.58 -38.31
C VAL A 714 -16.60 -9.97 -37.89
N LYS A 715 -17.70 -10.60 -38.31
CA LYS A 715 -19.04 -10.27 -37.84
C LYS A 715 -19.11 -10.56 -36.35
N ALA A 716 -19.48 -9.57 -35.54
CA ALA A 716 -19.60 -9.73 -34.09
C ALA A 716 -20.51 -10.95 -33.76
N PRO A 717 -20.16 -11.77 -32.75
CA PRO A 717 -20.96 -12.92 -32.39
C PRO A 717 -22.37 -12.47 -31.98
N ALA A 718 -23.39 -13.18 -32.48
CA ALA A 718 -24.76 -12.94 -32.07
C ALA A 718 -24.90 -13.12 -30.55
N PRO A 719 -25.75 -12.32 -29.86
CA PRO A 719 -25.92 -12.43 -28.42
C PRO A 719 -26.35 -13.85 -28.03
N GLU A 720 -25.70 -14.40 -27.00
CA GLU A 720 -25.92 -15.78 -26.55
C GLU A 720 -27.38 -15.98 -26.14
N SER A 721 -28.03 -17.03 -26.67
CA SER A 721 -29.46 -17.24 -26.44
C SER A 721 -29.73 -17.50 -24.94
N PRO A 722 -30.89 -17.08 -24.38
CA PRO A 722 -31.25 -17.36 -22.99
C PRO A 722 -31.19 -18.84 -22.63
N ALA A 723 -31.55 -19.73 -23.56
CA ALA A 723 -31.45 -21.18 -23.39
C ALA A 723 -29.98 -21.66 -23.32
N THR A 724 -29.09 -21.11 -24.15
CA THR A 724 -27.65 -21.41 -24.13
C THR A 724 -27.02 -20.94 -22.81
N LYS A 725 -27.35 -19.72 -22.37
CA LYS A 725 -26.89 -19.15 -21.10
C LYS A 725 -27.32 -19.99 -19.90
N LEU A 726 -28.60 -20.39 -19.85
CA LEU A 726 -29.13 -21.27 -18.81
C LEU A 726 -28.46 -22.67 -18.83
N ALA A 727 -28.27 -23.26 -20.01
CA ALA A 727 -27.57 -24.54 -20.15
C ALA A 727 -26.10 -24.46 -19.70
N ASN A 728 -25.45 -23.31 -19.86
CA ASN A 728 -24.08 -23.09 -19.39
C ASN A 728 -24.02 -22.85 -17.85
N GLN A 729 -25.01 -22.18 -17.26
CA GLN A 729 -25.17 -22.10 -15.80
C GLN A 729 -25.39 -23.48 -15.17
N LEU A 730 -26.34 -24.28 -15.69
CA LEU A 730 -26.63 -25.63 -15.19
C LEU A 730 -25.42 -26.57 -15.28
N LYS A 731 -24.57 -26.45 -16.30
CA LYS A 731 -23.29 -27.18 -16.39
C LYS A 731 -22.33 -26.78 -15.27
N ALA A 732 -22.21 -25.48 -14.96
CA ALA A 732 -21.32 -24.98 -13.91
C ALA A 732 -21.77 -25.43 -12.51
N GLU A 733 -23.08 -25.42 -12.23
CA GLU A 733 -23.65 -25.90 -10.98
C GLU A 733 -23.49 -27.42 -10.80
N ASN A 734 -23.75 -28.20 -11.85
CA ASN A 734 -23.54 -29.65 -11.85
C ASN A 734 -22.05 -30.01 -11.63
N GLN A 735 -21.12 -29.19 -12.17
CA GLN A 735 -19.69 -29.36 -11.92
C GLN A 735 -19.29 -29.01 -10.48
N LYS A 736 -19.87 -27.95 -9.87
CA LYS A 736 -19.68 -27.64 -8.44
C LYS A 736 -20.16 -28.80 -7.55
N ALA A 737 -21.36 -29.32 -7.80
CA ALA A 737 -21.93 -30.43 -7.05
C ALA A 737 -21.05 -31.70 -7.09
N LYS A 738 -20.48 -32.03 -8.27
CA LYS A 738 -19.52 -33.13 -8.43
C LYS A 738 -18.24 -32.94 -7.61
N THR A 739 -17.69 -31.73 -7.57
CA THR A 739 -16.52 -31.41 -6.74
C THR A 739 -16.84 -31.57 -5.25
N GLN A 740 -17.99 -31.07 -4.80
CA GLN A 740 -18.42 -31.13 -3.41
C GLN A 740 -18.66 -32.57 -2.93
N ALA A 741 -19.37 -33.39 -3.72
CA ALA A 741 -19.55 -34.82 -3.43
C ALA A 741 -18.22 -35.59 -3.39
N LYS A 742 -17.25 -35.22 -4.25
CA LYS A 742 -15.91 -35.82 -4.25
C LYS A 742 -15.12 -35.51 -2.99
N MET A 743 -15.30 -34.34 -2.36
CA MET A 743 -14.68 -34.02 -1.06
C MET A 743 -15.29 -34.84 0.07
N GLN A 744 -16.63 -34.92 0.17
CA GLN A 744 -17.30 -35.72 1.21
C GLN A 744 -16.95 -37.23 1.11
N THR A 745 -16.72 -37.73 -0.11
CA THR A 745 -16.28 -39.12 -0.33
C THR A 745 -14.85 -39.38 0.21
N ILE A 746 -14.01 -38.35 0.36
CA ILE A 746 -12.65 -38.49 0.91
C ILE A 746 -12.71 -38.57 2.45
N GLU A 747 -13.56 -37.77 3.10
CA GLU A 747 -13.72 -37.77 4.56
C GLU A 747 -14.29 -39.10 5.08
N MET A 748 -15.24 -39.71 4.36
CA MET A 748 -15.88 -40.97 4.79
C MET A 748 -14.99 -42.22 4.77
N ASN A 749 -13.83 -42.19 4.11
CA ASN A 749 -12.95 -43.36 3.97
C ASN A 749 -11.82 -43.44 5.01
N ALA A 750 -11.80 -42.55 6.01
CA ALA A 750 -10.71 -42.42 6.98
C ALA A 750 -10.84 -43.29 8.26
N THR A 751 -11.54 -44.42 8.21
CA THR A 751 -11.76 -45.31 9.38
C THR A 751 -10.99 -46.62 9.25
N PRO A 752 -10.05 -46.95 10.17
CA PRO A 752 -9.31 -48.23 10.13
C PRO A 752 -10.17 -49.42 10.57
N ALA A 753 -9.98 -50.58 9.94
CA ALA A 753 -10.52 -51.85 10.43
C ALA A 753 -9.67 -52.41 11.59
N PRO A 754 -10.27 -53.14 12.56
CA PRO A 754 -9.53 -53.74 13.66
C PRO A 754 -8.73 -54.98 13.22
N ALA A 755 -7.46 -55.03 13.60
CA ALA A 755 -6.62 -56.23 13.53
C ALA A 755 -6.67 -57.01 14.86
N ALA A 756 -6.33 -58.30 14.83
CA ALA A 756 -6.55 -59.22 15.95
C ALA A 756 -5.28 -59.98 16.36
N VAL A 757 -5.29 -60.42 17.63
CA VAL A 757 -4.25 -61.18 18.37
C VAL A 757 -2.99 -60.38 18.69
#